data_AF-A0A1G0MDX6-F1
#
_entry.id   AF-A0A1G0MDX6-F1
#
_cell.length_a   1.000
_cell.length_b   1.000
_cell.length_c   1.000
_cell.angle_alpha   90.00
_cell.angle_beta   90.00
_cell.angle_gamma   90.00
#
_symmetry.space_group_name_H-M   'P 1'
#
loop_
_entity.id
_entity.type
_entity.pdbx_description
1 polymer ?
#
loop_
_entity_poly.entity_id
_entity_poly.type
_entity_poly.pdbx_seq_one_letter_code
_entity_poly.pdbx_strand_id
1 'polypeptide(L)'
;MLRKGLATLVCLAIMSALWSWAASLYYIKTKLNNAGGSIRVREYSVQTVQTGSIGSIRYTNFTTSAPVAVVVTPDPTHQILSLTKNDSPVSIPDPRSPVTVLFQKNGPTTTRETQSLLATFVIRSAGSVALKTWQLQTQNVNAGGTITTSRATDPIKILSNYGQLVFKNYPDTTPVVVTVAADAGYQIKSILKNGVPQPISGNPATFTIDPSVGNVVNVQAAYRKVSLAVTTGVGITPLNPIVAHGGTVRLTVIPPGTSNVVSAINVTPGTTVAMVDNFGKTSAPFSGPVKVTLTNVTAPVSVAASFATDTTLAMERNCTSTCHLNASAAVRAVPGKWLASRHKASGIDCVVCHVTMPGPVVKASVNAATFKVTAAEAGTVGGYYCAKCHSLEIGQGFDASLHGSRGVTCSSCHSGGSHNPAPSATACNGCHLDGNGEMPRHPFAIGATLCVTCHNPHSTAGALQVQPGGMHFNNITSGSYPASYVTSRADCSDCHQNSAVNLTIRQQWDDTGHARIDAAAWSKNDFKTRSGCVQCHTTTGFIAYSTGRVSAAWGSASDKSKEILTCAGCHSDIATGALRSVAPLRPFAGDDYRNRDVASSNLCMNCHSGRNNGTSIQSKVGSADFGNLPFVAPHYLAAGANLHGQGGYHIPGQAYSFYSSNSHRGIGMGNRANTGSAGPCVACHMSSAEKHRLSPVSTDLNGAITGISTGVCVNCHASSLDATRLGADQAAFKNALEILKAMLARKGFVASGEYPYFNNSDWGSDQAGANAMGAAYNYVLLLKDPGAYVHNATYARKLIVDSIDSLHNGSVTGSIDSALATLVGSGAISQQAADQLSQYKAVTTSCNRCHDTAATGSHARHRTDGINCAGCHNATVHSGSTLITGGTAHLNGQLEVEIAPANNQSGTGNYNRTAASCSGVSCHGNGTLTVRWGSGAVSCESCHTGTVAVIDGVSAPNRSLSGSSGHGRPEVGLQCQECHDRNKQHLGGSGMLKDDLGGALNNECNYCHDDTDLVQDDNRSRMRSHRSKSGGVSACLECHDPHGTGNTSMIRSTILGQPISYSGGEIGLVNTVTNQGLCQVCHTGTKYYRAGVPETEHDSSGCLACHQHNGPAGAFLIQVTKQCDSCHGYPPAAREAAFPIGFGTMANWSSASFERYSGGGGAHLVPAHVAKSVRPSDGWSSCTMCHDPGNHLKDLTQDNPPVFISHIRISVDARYRFDDAFTVYTGAKLVDPPARNATGSCFNLSCHMSPSPRWSTER
;
A
#
# COMPACT_ATOMS: atom_id res chain seq x y z
N MET A 1 -33.03 -80.21 60.01
CA MET A 1 -32.38 -79.70 58.78
C MET A 1 -32.66 -78.22 58.47
N LEU A 2 -33.08 -77.39 59.44
CA LEU A 2 -33.40 -75.97 59.21
C LEU A 2 -32.29 -74.96 59.60
N ARG A 3 -31.17 -75.39 60.19
CA ARG A 3 -30.09 -74.46 60.61
C ARG A 3 -28.96 -74.29 59.60
N LYS A 4 -28.86 -75.15 58.58
CA LYS A 4 -27.92 -74.98 57.45
C LYS A 4 -28.53 -74.19 56.28
N GLY A 5 -29.85 -73.97 56.26
CA GLY A 5 -30.50 -73.15 55.22
C GLY A 5 -30.42 -71.64 55.49
N LEU A 6 -30.47 -71.22 56.75
CA LEU A 6 -30.55 -69.79 57.09
C LEU A 6 -29.18 -69.08 57.03
N ALA A 7 -28.09 -69.76 57.41
CA ALA A 7 -26.74 -69.20 57.28
C ALA A 7 -26.31 -69.10 55.80
N THR A 8 -26.74 -70.03 54.95
CA THR A 8 -26.47 -69.98 53.52
C THR A 8 -27.32 -68.92 52.80
N LEU A 9 -28.57 -68.69 53.24
CA LEU A 9 -29.41 -67.59 52.72
C LEU A 9 -28.92 -66.20 53.15
N VAL A 10 -28.42 -66.03 54.38
CA VAL A 10 -27.86 -64.75 54.84
C VAL A 10 -26.49 -64.49 54.20
N CYS A 11 -25.64 -65.50 54.03
CA CYS A 11 -24.38 -65.34 53.28
C CYS A 11 -24.61 -65.15 51.77
N LEU A 12 -25.63 -65.75 51.14
CA LEU A 12 -25.98 -65.50 49.74
C LEU A 12 -26.66 -64.15 49.54
N ALA A 13 -27.44 -63.64 50.50
CA ALA A 13 -28.03 -62.31 50.46
C ALA A 13 -27.01 -61.19 50.72
N ILE A 14 -25.99 -61.44 51.58
CA ILE A 14 -24.90 -60.49 51.82
C ILE A 14 -23.85 -60.56 50.70
N MET A 15 -23.58 -61.73 50.11
CA MET A 15 -22.69 -61.86 48.94
C MET A 15 -23.33 -61.33 47.65
N SER A 16 -24.65 -61.41 47.48
CA SER A 16 -25.35 -60.76 46.36
C SER A 16 -25.50 -59.25 46.56
N ALA A 17 -25.56 -58.76 47.80
CA ALA A 17 -25.50 -57.33 48.11
C ALA A 17 -24.06 -56.76 47.97
N LEU A 18 -23.01 -57.53 48.25
CA LEU A 18 -21.60 -57.10 48.14
C LEU A 18 -21.01 -57.30 46.73
N TRP A 19 -21.53 -58.21 45.90
CA TRP A 19 -21.18 -58.30 44.46
C TRP A 19 -21.91 -57.26 43.60
N SER A 20 -22.81 -56.48 44.20
CA SER A 20 -23.47 -55.33 43.55
C SER A 20 -22.70 -54.02 43.71
N TRP A 21 -21.58 -54.01 44.45
CA TRP A 21 -20.75 -52.83 44.73
C TRP A 21 -19.30 -52.96 44.24
N ALA A 22 -19.08 -53.65 43.12
CA ALA A 22 -18.03 -53.22 42.22
C ALA A 22 -18.64 -52.15 41.31
N ALA A 23 -18.70 -50.90 41.77
CA ALA A 23 -19.14 -49.78 40.94
C ALA A 23 -18.22 -49.72 39.72
N SER A 24 -18.65 -50.32 38.62
CA SER A 24 -17.91 -50.34 37.36
C SER A 24 -17.89 -48.91 36.85
N LEU A 25 -16.79 -48.22 37.12
CA LEU A 25 -16.57 -46.84 36.72
C LEU A 25 -16.39 -46.84 35.21
N TYR A 26 -17.29 -46.18 34.49
CA TYR A 26 -17.04 -45.79 33.11
C TYR A 26 -16.58 -44.32 33.08
N TYR A 27 -15.92 -43.94 32.00
CA TYR A 27 -15.42 -42.58 31.83
C TYR A 27 -15.73 -42.05 30.44
N ILE A 28 -16.03 -40.76 30.37
CA ILE A 28 -16.40 -40.08 29.13
C ILE A 28 -15.20 -39.26 28.66
N LYS A 29 -14.79 -39.45 27.41
CA LYS A 29 -13.76 -38.63 26.75
C LYS A 29 -14.43 -37.64 25.80
N THR A 30 -14.24 -36.34 26.00
CA THR A 30 -14.74 -35.31 25.07
C THR A 30 -13.60 -34.63 24.33
N LYS A 31 -13.82 -34.27 23.07
CA LYS A 31 -12.86 -33.51 22.27
C LYS A 31 -13.58 -32.50 21.37
N LEU A 32 -13.08 -31.26 21.35
CA LEU A 32 -13.39 -30.27 20.32
C LEU A 32 -12.38 -30.45 19.18
N ASN A 33 -12.86 -30.69 17.96
CA ASN A 33 -11.99 -30.89 16.80
C ASN A 33 -11.42 -29.57 16.25
N ASN A 34 -12.19 -28.48 16.38
CA ASN A 34 -11.82 -27.11 16.00
C ASN A 34 -12.56 -26.07 16.88
N ALA A 35 -12.21 -24.79 16.74
CA ALA A 35 -12.89 -23.68 17.41
C ALA A 35 -14.25 -23.37 16.78
N GLY A 36 -15.19 -22.84 17.56
CA GLY A 36 -16.56 -22.52 17.12
C GLY A 36 -17.69 -23.02 18.01
N GLY A 37 -17.38 -23.48 19.22
CA GLY A 37 -18.36 -23.89 20.22
C GLY A 37 -17.72 -24.45 21.49
N SER A 38 -18.54 -25.00 22.38
CA SER A 38 -18.15 -25.53 23.68
C SER A 38 -18.83 -26.86 24.01
N ILE A 39 -18.22 -27.64 24.91
CA ILE A 39 -18.79 -28.90 25.43
C ILE A 39 -18.90 -28.80 26.95
N ARG A 40 -20.05 -29.18 27.53
CA ARG A 40 -20.24 -29.28 28.98
C ARG A 40 -20.75 -30.66 29.37
N VAL A 41 -20.07 -31.33 30.30
CA VAL A 41 -20.48 -32.63 30.86
C VAL A 41 -21.13 -32.38 32.22
N ARG A 42 -22.45 -32.60 32.37
CA ARG A 42 -23.20 -32.29 33.61
C ARG A 42 -22.83 -30.91 34.20
N GLU A 43 -22.38 -30.88 35.45
CA GLU A 43 -21.97 -29.70 36.22
C GLU A 43 -20.46 -29.43 36.17
N TYR A 44 -19.69 -30.19 35.38
CA TYR A 44 -18.28 -29.91 35.19
C TYR A 44 -18.09 -28.62 34.38
N SER A 45 -16.92 -27.98 34.57
CA SER A 45 -16.56 -26.76 33.86
C SER A 45 -16.65 -26.91 32.34
N VAL A 46 -17.12 -25.86 31.68
CA VAL A 46 -17.28 -25.80 30.23
C VAL A 46 -15.92 -25.93 29.53
N GLN A 47 -15.81 -26.88 28.62
CA GLN A 47 -14.65 -27.03 27.76
C GLN A 47 -14.75 -26.04 26.59
N THR A 48 -13.74 -25.17 26.44
CA THR A 48 -13.56 -24.27 25.29
C THR A 48 -12.14 -24.43 24.73
N VAL A 49 -11.85 -23.88 23.55
CA VAL A 49 -10.50 -23.96 22.96
C VAL A 49 -9.47 -23.10 23.72
N GLN A 50 -9.91 -22.05 24.44
CA GLN A 50 -9.02 -21.14 25.19
C GLN A 50 -8.48 -21.72 26.51
N THR A 51 -9.10 -22.78 27.07
CA THR A 51 -8.60 -23.43 28.30
C THR A 51 -7.48 -24.46 28.07
N GLY A 52 -6.81 -24.42 26.91
CA GLY A 52 -5.45 -24.96 26.76
C GLY A 52 -5.31 -26.43 26.39
N SER A 53 -6.20 -27.02 25.57
CA SER A 53 -5.91 -28.30 24.91
C SER A 53 -6.80 -28.55 23.68
N ILE A 54 -6.20 -28.67 22.48
CA ILE A 54 -6.78 -29.39 21.32
C ILE A 54 -6.68 -30.92 21.57
N GLY A 55 -6.90 -31.34 22.82
CA GLY A 55 -6.69 -32.69 23.34
C GLY A 55 -7.95 -33.22 24.03
N SER A 56 -8.11 -34.55 24.07
CA SER A 56 -9.28 -35.19 24.68
C SER A 56 -9.27 -35.04 26.21
N ILE A 57 -10.35 -34.52 26.81
CA ILE A 57 -10.52 -34.45 28.26
C ILE A 57 -11.26 -35.70 28.74
N ARG A 58 -10.75 -36.35 29.78
CA ARG A 58 -11.32 -37.57 30.37
C ARG A 58 -12.03 -37.25 31.68
N TYR A 59 -13.33 -37.48 31.73
CA TYR A 59 -14.15 -37.36 32.95
C TYR A 59 -14.37 -38.74 33.55
N THR A 60 -13.89 -38.96 34.77
CA THR A 60 -13.91 -40.26 35.47
C THR A 60 -14.96 -40.30 36.59
N ASN A 61 -15.17 -41.49 37.16
CA ASN A 61 -16.01 -41.73 38.34
C ASN A 61 -17.54 -41.65 38.13
N PHE A 62 -18.04 -41.96 36.93
CA PHE A 62 -19.48 -42.14 36.73
C PHE A 62 -19.91 -43.53 37.24
N THR A 63 -20.59 -43.54 38.38
CA THR A 63 -21.09 -44.75 39.07
C THR A 63 -22.57 -45.03 38.84
N THR A 64 -23.31 -44.07 38.26
CA THR A 64 -24.78 -44.11 38.15
C THR A 64 -25.26 -44.75 36.85
N SER A 65 -26.32 -45.56 36.91
CA SER A 65 -27.11 -46.01 35.74
C SER A 65 -27.93 -44.89 35.09
N ALA A 66 -28.07 -43.76 35.77
CA ALA A 66 -28.75 -42.56 35.25
C ALA A 66 -27.97 -41.93 34.08
N PRO A 67 -28.66 -41.46 33.03
CA PRO A 67 -28.03 -40.81 31.90
C PRO A 67 -27.18 -39.60 32.31
N VAL A 68 -25.98 -39.52 31.76
CA VAL A 68 -25.04 -38.41 31.89
C VAL A 68 -25.21 -37.54 30.64
N ALA A 69 -25.70 -36.32 30.83
CA ALA A 69 -25.88 -35.36 29.74
C ALA A 69 -24.55 -34.66 29.40
N VAL A 70 -24.20 -34.70 28.11
CA VAL A 70 -23.12 -33.92 27.53
C VAL A 70 -23.73 -32.93 26.54
N VAL A 71 -23.64 -31.64 26.83
CA VAL A 71 -24.24 -30.57 26.03
C VAL A 71 -23.16 -29.96 25.14
N VAL A 72 -23.38 -29.96 23.83
CA VAL A 72 -22.51 -29.29 22.86
C VAL A 72 -23.20 -28.03 22.36
N THR A 73 -22.58 -26.88 22.57
CA THR A 73 -23.16 -25.57 22.25
C THR A 73 -22.30 -24.87 21.20
N PRO A 74 -22.82 -24.62 19.98
CA PRO A 74 -22.08 -23.83 18.98
C PRO A 74 -22.00 -22.36 19.41
N ASP A 75 -20.90 -21.69 19.06
CA ASP A 75 -20.78 -20.25 19.21
C ASP A 75 -21.73 -19.55 18.22
N PRO A 76 -22.19 -18.31 18.49
CA PRO A 76 -23.24 -17.64 17.70
C PRO A 76 -22.97 -17.52 16.18
N THR A 77 -21.70 -17.56 15.78
CA THR A 77 -21.23 -17.42 14.39
C THR A 77 -20.98 -18.76 13.68
N HIS A 78 -21.11 -19.87 14.40
CA HIS A 78 -20.81 -21.22 13.93
C HIS A 78 -22.06 -22.11 14.02
N GLN A 79 -22.02 -23.27 13.37
CA GLN A 79 -22.97 -24.35 13.57
C GLN A 79 -22.21 -25.66 13.74
N ILE A 80 -22.79 -26.61 14.47
CA ILE A 80 -22.24 -27.95 14.66
C ILE A 80 -22.25 -28.64 13.29
N LEU A 81 -21.06 -28.86 12.73
CA LEU A 81 -20.87 -29.56 11.46
C LEU A 81 -21.04 -31.07 11.64
N SER A 82 -20.49 -31.62 12.73
CA SER A 82 -20.62 -33.04 13.04
C SER A 82 -20.46 -33.33 14.54
N LEU A 83 -21.16 -34.37 14.99
CA LEU A 83 -21.02 -34.99 16.31
C LEU A 83 -20.86 -36.50 16.13
N THR A 84 -19.85 -37.08 16.75
CA THR A 84 -19.70 -38.55 16.81
C THR A 84 -19.61 -39.02 18.25
N LYS A 85 -20.47 -39.97 18.61
CA LYS A 85 -20.47 -40.67 19.91
C LYS A 85 -19.90 -42.07 19.68
N ASN A 86 -18.80 -42.42 20.36
CA ASN A 86 -18.09 -43.70 20.16
C ASN A 86 -17.83 -43.95 18.66
N ASP A 87 -17.37 -42.92 17.95
CA ASP A 87 -17.11 -42.92 16.51
C ASP A 87 -18.32 -43.16 15.59
N SER A 88 -19.53 -43.20 16.15
CA SER A 88 -20.79 -43.26 15.39
C SER A 88 -21.45 -41.87 15.30
N PRO A 89 -21.98 -41.45 14.14
CA PRO A 89 -22.65 -40.15 14.00
C PRO A 89 -23.85 -40.01 14.94
N VAL A 90 -23.98 -38.84 15.57
CA VAL A 90 -25.15 -38.47 16.37
C VAL A 90 -26.04 -37.56 15.52
N SER A 91 -27.35 -37.81 15.51
CA SER A 91 -28.31 -36.94 14.83
C SER A 91 -28.29 -35.54 15.46
N ILE A 92 -28.22 -34.52 14.61
CA ILE A 92 -28.15 -33.10 15.00
C ILE A 92 -29.48 -32.47 14.55
N PRO A 93 -30.50 -32.40 15.43
CA PRO A 93 -31.84 -31.92 15.04
C PRO A 93 -31.82 -30.45 14.63
N ASP A 94 -30.99 -29.66 15.31
CA ASP A 94 -30.68 -28.29 14.94
C ASP A 94 -29.19 -28.03 15.17
N PRO A 95 -28.38 -27.88 14.10
CA PRO A 95 -26.94 -27.65 14.22
C PRO A 95 -26.59 -26.27 14.81
N ARG A 96 -27.59 -25.39 15.06
CA ARG A 96 -27.40 -24.04 15.59
C ARG A 96 -27.78 -23.90 17.06
N SER A 97 -28.38 -24.93 17.65
CA SER A 97 -28.82 -24.95 19.05
C SER A 97 -27.96 -25.91 19.89
N PRO A 98 -27.93 -25.76 21.24
CA PRO A 98 -27.25 -26.71 22.10
C PRO A 98 -27.82 -28.13 21.92
N VAL A 99 -26.97 -29.09 21.52
CA VAL A 99 -27.36 -30.49 21.36
C VAL A 99 -26.94 -31.26 22.59
N THR A 100 -27.89 -31.93 23.24
CA THR A 100 -27.62 -32.78 24.41
C THR A 100 -27.48 -34.24 23.97
N VAL A 101 -26.32 -34.82 24.22
CA VAL A 101 -26.03 -36.23 23.98
C VAL A 101 -25.98 -36.96 25.33
N LEU A 102 -26.84 -37.97 25.48
CA LEU A 102 -26.91 -38.75 26.71
C LEU A 102 -25.97 -39.96 26.66
N PHE A 103 -25.16 -40.13 27.70
CA PHE A 103 -24.29 -41.28 27.92
C PHE A 103 -24.85 -42.13 29.06
N GLN A 104 -24.89 -43.44 28.86
CA GLN A 104 -25.36 -44.40 29.86
C GLN A 104 -24.42 -45.59 29.87
N LYS A 105 -24.37 -46.29 31.00
CA LYS A 105 -23.59 -47.51 31.13
C LYS A 105 -24.19 -48.62 30.25
N ASN A 106 -23.41 -49.22 29.35
CA ASN A 106 -23.88 -50.31 28.49
C ASN A 106 -23.83 -51.63 29.26
N GLY A 107 -24.82 -51.86 30.12
CA GLY A 107 -25.01 -53.15 30.81
C GLY A 107 -23.92 -53.52 31.83
N PRO A 108 -24.02 -54.72 32.44
CA PRO A 108 -23.09 -55.18 33.47
C PRO A 108 -21.87 -55.83 32.82
N THR A 109 -20.94 -55.02 32.30
CA THR A 109 -19.65 -55.51 31.80
C THR A 109 -18.57 -55.34 32.88
N THR A 110 -17.68 -56.34 32.99
CA THR A 110 -16.62 -56.42 34.02
C THR A 110 -15.36 -55.60 33.68
N THR A 111 -15.39 -54.79 32.62
CA THR A 111 -14.25 -53.98 32.13
C THR A 111 -14.57 -52.48 32.11
N ARG A 112 -13.57 -51.61 32.37
CA ARG A 112 -13.74 -50.14 32.39
C ARG A 112 -14.05 -49.62 30.97
N GLU A 113 -15.33 -49.43 30.68
CA GLU A 113 -15.81 -48.97 29.38
C GLU A 113 -15.47 -47.48 29.13
N THR A 114 -14.95 -47.18 27.93
CA THR A 114 -14.63 -45.81 27.50
C THR A 114 -15.68 -45.37 26.51
N GLN A 115 -16.34 -44.24 26.77
CA GLN A 115 -17.26 -43.65 25.80
C GLN A 115 -16.72 -42.27 25.37
N SER A 116 -16.82 -41.92 24.09
CA SER A 116 -16.26 -40.70 23.51
C SER A 116 -17.32 -39.82 22.85
N LEU A 117 -17.08 -38.50 22.87
CA LEU A 117 -17.81 -37.51 22.07
C LEU A 117 -16.84 -36.55 21.39
N LEU A 118 -16.91 -36.47 20.06
CA LEU A 118 -16.14 -35.52 19.25
C LEU A 118 -17.11 -34.53 18.58
N ALA A 119 -16.80 -33.23 18.65
CA ALA A 119 -17.57 -32.17 18.02
C ALA A 119 -16.73 -31.33 17.05
N THR A 120 -17.27 -31.07 15.86
CA THR A 120 -16.67 -30.20 14.84
C THR A 120 -17.66 -29.09 14.46
N PHE A 121 -17.17 -27.88 14.26
CA PHE A 121 -17.97 -26.69 13.93
C PHE A 121 -17.58 -26.12 12.57
N VAL A 122 -18.50 -25.40 11.93
CA VAL A 122 -18.23 -24.66 10.70
C VAL A 122 -18.79 -23.25 10.81
N ILE A 123 -18.09 -22.27 10.22
CA ILE A 123 -18.58 -20.90 10.09
C ILE A 123 -19.79 -20.92 9.16
N ARG A 124 -20.87 -20.24 9.55
CA ARG A 124 -22.11 -20.20 8.78
C ARG A 124 -21.86 -19.53 7.42
N SER A 125 -21.99 -20.26 6.31
CA SER A 125 -22.07 -19.72 4.94
C SER A 125 -23.53 -19.44 4.58
N ALA A 126 -23.82 -18.36 3.83
CA ALA A 126 -25.17 -17.94 3.47
C ALA A 126 -25.44 -18.02 1.95
N GLY A 127 -26.56 -18.66 1.58
CA GLY A 127 -27.30 -18.57 0.30
C GLY A 127 -28.47 -19.59 0.37
N SER A 128 -29.73 -19.40 -0.07
CA SER A 128 -30.48 -18.29 -0.70
C SER A 128 -31.98 -18.63 -0.63
N VAL A 129 -32.76 -17.87 0.14
CA VAL A 129 -34.12 -17.44 -0.23
C VAL A 129 -33.91 -15.98 -0.60
N ALA A 130 -34.38 -15.50 -1.76
CA ALA A 130 -34.36 -14.07 -2.10
C ALA A 130 -35.40 -13.33 -1.23
N LEU A 131 -35.10 -13.27 0.06
CA LEU A 131 -35.54 -12.24 0.96
C LEU A 131 -35.04 -10.95 0.34
N LYS A 132 -35.94 -10.15 -0.25
CA LYS A 132 -35.55 -8.92 -0.95
C LYS A 132 -34.85 -8.01 0.06
N THR A 133 -33.52 -8.02 0.04
CA THR A 133 -32.71 -7.33 1.03
C THR A 133 -32.59 -5.87 0.65
N TRP A 134 -32.77 -4.98 1.61
CA TRP A 134 -32.33 -3.59 1.47
C TRP A 134 -30.99 -3.43 2.18
N GLN A 135 -30.19 -2.47 1.73
CA GLN A 135 -28.85 -2.25 2.24
C GLN A 135 -28.80 -0.95 3.03
N LEU A 136 -28.33 -0.97 4.27
CA LEU A 136 -28.00 0.23 5.03
C LEU A 136 -26.51 0.48 4.94
N GLN A 137 -26.12 1.61 4.37
CA GLN A 137 -24.76 2.11 4.42
C GLN A 137 -24.69 3.27 5.41
N THR A 138 -23.77 3.23 6.37
CA THR A 138 -23.51 4.36 7.26
C THR A 138 -22.14 4.95 7.03
N GLN A 139 -22.05 6.28 7.13
CA GLN A 139 -20.83 7.04 6.92
C GLN A 139 -20.69 8.15 7.96
N ASN A 140 -19.52 8.19 8.59
CA ASN A 140 -19.07 9.37 9.32
C ASN A 140 -18.21 10.21 8.38
N VAL A 141 -18.72 11.39 8.00
CA VAL A 141 -18.04 12.32 7.08
C VAL A 141 -16.84 13.01 7.76
N ASN A 142 -16.76 12.94 9.09
CA ASN A 142 -15.59 13.33 9.89
C ASN A 142 -15.62 12.60 11.25
N ALA A 143 -14.48 12.57 11.94
CA ALA A 143 -14.39 11.99 13.28
C ALA A 143 -15.09 12.93 14.30
N GLY A 144 -15.88 12.36 15.23
CA GLY A 144 -16.59 13.13 16.26
C GLY A 144 -17.91 12.54 16.74
N GLY A 145 -18.17 11.26 16.50
CA GLY A 145 -19.41 10.62 16.91
C GLY A 145 -19.55 9.21 16.39
N THR A 146 -20.57 8.54 16.90
CA THR A 146 -20.92 7.19 16.48
C THR A 146 -22.24 7.15 15.72
N ILE A 147 -22.33 6.25 14.76
CA ILE A 147 -23.62 5.81 14.23
C ILE A 147 -23.84 4.40 14.75
N THR A 148 -24.90 4.21 15.51
CA THR A 148 -25.33 2.91 16.02
C THR A 148 -26.63 2.50 15.35
N THR A 149 -26.68 1.25 14.92
CA THR A 149 -27.89 0.68 14.32
C THR A 149 -28.38 -0.39 15.28
N SER A 150 -29.58 -0.23 15.83
CA SER A 150 -30.22 -1.26 16.64
C SER A 150 -31.44 -1.80 15.91
N ARG A 151 -31.51 -3.12 15.90
CA ARG A 151 -32.65 -3.90 15.46
C ARG A 151 -32.83 -4.99 16.50
N ALA A 152 -34.05 -5.27 16.95
CA ALA A 152 -34.31 -6.06 18.16
C ALA A 152 -33.62 -7.45 18.21
N THR A 153 -33.22 -7.99 17.06
CA THR A 153 -32.57 -9.30 16.89
C THR A 153 -31.08 -9.24 16.51
N ASP A 154 -30.50 -8.05 16.27
CA ASP A 154 -29.11 -7.85 15.85
C ASP A 154 -28.24 -7.28 16.98
N PRO A 155 -26.98 -7.71 17.11
CA PRO A 155 -26.02 -7.02 17.96
C PRO A 155 -25.80 -5.59 17.45
N ILE A 156 -25.79 -4.63 18.39
CA ILE A 156 -25.55 -3.21 18.12
C ILE A 156 -24.21 -3.08 17.40
N LYS A 157 -24.24 -2.60 16.15
CA LYS A 157 -23.02 -2.25 15.42
C LYS A 157 -22.77 -0.76 15.57
N ILE A 158 -21.54 -0.41 15.89
CA ILE A 158 -21.09 0.95 16.21
C ILE A 158 -20.03 1.34 15.19
N LEU A 159 -20.28 2.39 14.42
CA LEU A 159 -19.26 3.04 13.59
C LEU A 159 -18.77 4.28 14.34
N SER A 160 -17.52 4.28 14.84
CA SER A 160 -16.99 5.33 15.75
C SER A 160 -15.90 6.22 15.17
N ASN A 161 -15.35 5.91 13.99
CA ASN A 161 -14.22 6.65 13.38
C ASN A 161 -14.63 7.31 12.06
N TYR A 162 -13.81 8.27 11.60
CA TYR A 162 -13.93 8.81 10.23
C TYR A 162 -13.76 7.68 9.21
N GLY A 163 -14.77 7.50 8.35
CA GLY A 163 -14.82 6.38 7.42
C GLY A 163 -16.23 6.03 6.99
N GLN A 164 -16.32 5.15 5.99
CA GLN A 164 -17.56 4.79 5.30
C GLN A 164 -17.63 3.27 5.09
N LEU A 165 -17.81 2.47 6.14
CA LEU A 165 -17.79 1.01 5.96
C LEU A 165 -18.64 0.25 6.99
N VAL A 166 -19.95 0.52 7.04
CA VAL A 166 -20.90 -0.47 7.56
C VAL A 166 -22.01 -0.65 6.54
N PHE A 167 -21.87 -1.65 5.68
CA PHE A 167 -22.95 -2.14 4.82
C PHE A 167 -23.64 -3.31 5.53
N LYS A 168 -24.93 -3.15 5.81
CA LYS A 168 -25.76 -4.23 6.34
C LYS A 168 -26.85 -4.59 5.35
N ASN A 169 -26.88 -5.85 4.94
CA ASN A 169 -27.94 -6.41 4.11
C ASN A 169 -29.01 -6.98 5.04
N TYR A 170 -30.18 -6.35 5.08
CA TYR A 170 -31.29 -6.77 5.93
C TYR A 170 -32.32 -7.54 5.10
N PRO A 171 -32.68 -8.78 5.47
CA PRO A 171 -33.51 -9.65 4.64
C PRO A 171 -35.03 -9.42 4.80
N ASP A 172 -35.47 -8.35 5.44
CA ASP A 172 -36.89 -8.09 5.66
C ASP A 172 -37.14 -6.59 5.82
N THR A 173 -38.41 -6.19 5.90
CA THR A 173 -38.82 -4.78 6.01
C THR A 173 -38.87 -4.29 7.46
N THR A 174 -38.32 -5.04 8.42
CA THR A 174 -38.36 -4.63 9.83
C THR A 174 -37.58 -3.32 9.97
N PRO A 175 -38.20 -2.28 10.56
CA PRO A 175 -37.54 -1.00 10.66
C PRO A 175 -36.24 -1.08 11.46
N VAL A 176 -35.21 -0.40 10.98
CA VAL A 176 -33.94 -0.28 11.72
C VAL A 176 -33.91 1.07 12.39
N VAL A 177 -33.68 1.05 13.69
CA VAL A 177 -33.47 2.28 14.45
C VAL A 177 -32.01 2.69 14.27
N VAL A 178 -31.81 3.85 13.66
CA VAL A 178 -30.50 4.46 13.53
C VAL A 178 -30.38 5.55 14.57
N THR A 179 -29.38 5.37 15.43
CA THR A 179 -29.07 6.25 16.54
C THR A 179 -27.70 6.86 16.27
N VAL A 180 -27.71 8.13 15.87
CA VAL A 180 -26.50 8.92 15.65
C VAL A 180 -26.18 9.63 16.96
N ALA A 181 -25.06 9.29 17.58
CA ALA A 181 -24.56 9.96 18.77
C ALA A 181 -23.33 10.80 18.39
N ALA A 182 -23.22 12.00 18.92
CA ALA A 182 -21.95 12.71 18.90
C ALA A 182 -21.12 12.32 20.13
N ASP A 183 -19.83 12.13 19.93
CA ASP A 183 -18.89 11.79 21.01
C ASP A 183 -18.77 12.98 21.97
N ALA A 184 -18.24 12.73 23.17
CA ALA A 184 -18.00 13.78 24.15
C ALA A 184 -17.23 14.95 23.52
N GLY A 185 -17.88 16.13 23.47
CA GLY A 185 -17.31 17.33 22.87
C GLY A 185 -17.64 17.64 21.43
N TYR A 186 -18.44 16.80 20.81
CA TYR A 186 -18.96 17.03 19.48
C TYR A 186 -20.48 17.16 19.54
N GLN A 187 -21.05 17.86 18.58
CA GLN A 187 -22.47 17.94 18.33
C GLN A 187 -22.73 17.50 16.90
N ILE A 188 -23.89 16.88 16.67
CA ILE A 188 -24.31 16.45 15.34
C ILE A 188 -24.54 17.71 14.51
N LYS A 189 -23.76 17.87 13.44
CA LYS A 189 -23.88 19.01 12.52
C LYS A 189 -24.96 18.76 11.48
N SER A 190 -25.00 17.54 10.95
CA SER A 190 -25.97 17.13 9.94
C SER A 190 -26.11 15.62 9.92
N ILE A 191 -27.32 15.15 9.66
CA ILE A 191 -27.61 13.76 9.31
C ILE A 191 -28.32 13.79 7.96
N LEU A 192 -27.80 13.06 6.97
CA LEU A 192 -28.40 12.92 5.65
C LEU A 192 -28.81 11.47 5.46
N LYS A 193 -30.05 11.24 5.03
CA LYS A 193 -30.54 9.94 4.55
C LYS A 193 -30.74 10.05 3.04
N ASN A 194 -29.96 9.32 2.24
CA ASN A 194 -29.95 9.42 0.78
C ASN A 194 -29.80 10.87 0.27
N GLY A 195 -28.98 11.67 0.95
CA GLY A 195 -28.79 13.10 0.63
C GLY A 195 -29.86 14.03 1.19
N VAL A 196 -30.95 13.52 1.79
CA VAL A 196 -32.01 14.33 2.40
C VAL A 196 -31.75 14.57 3.89
N PRO A 197 -31.73 15.82 4.38
CA PRO A 197 -31.54 16.13 5.79
C PRO A 197 -32.59 15.46 6.69
N GLN A 198 -32.14 14.85 7.78
CA GLN A 198 -33.00 14.28 8.80
C GLN A 198 -33.09 15.22 10.02
N PRO A 199 -34.22 15.26 10.75
CA PRO A 199 -34.37 16.09 11.94
C PRO A 199 -33.38 15.66 13.04
N ILE A 200 -32.70 16.62 13.64
CA ILE A 200 -31.81 16.40 14.78
C ILE A 200 -32.61 16.71 16.05
N SER A 201 -33.20 15.68 16.67
CA SER A 201 -34.09 15.80 17.83
C SER A 201 -33.37 15.80 19.19
N GLY A 202 -32.06 15.57 19.22
CA GLY A 202 -31.24 15.50 20.44
C GLY A 202 -29.88 14.83 20.19
N ASN A 203 -29.13 14.55 21.26
CA ASN A 203 -27.94 13.69 21.22
C ASN A 203 -28.11 12.57 22.27
N PRO A 204 -28.31 11.31 21.87
CA PRO A 204 -28.28 10.82 20.50
C PRO A 204 -29.55 11.16 19.69
N ALA A 205 -29.38 11.49 18.42
CA ALA A 205 -30.48 11.67 17.47
C ALA A 205 -30.90 10.31 16.93
N THR A 206 -32.18 9.98 17.10
CA THR A 206 -32.71 8.66 16.74
C THR A 206 -33.80 8.82 15.70
N PHE A 207 -33.72 8.04 14.64
CA PHE A 207 -34.78 7.97 13.64
C PHE A 207 -34.86 6.58 13.06
N THR A 208 -36.05 6.24 12.62
CA THR A 208 -36.34 4.91 12.08
C THR A 208 -36.19 4.94 10.57
N ILE A 209 -35.51 3.93 10.04
CA ILE A 209 -35.47 3.67 8.61
C ILE A 209 -36.48 2.57 8.35
N ASP A 210 -37.61 2.98 7.77
CA ASP A 210 -38.55 2.07 7.13
C ASP A 210 -38.06 1.82 5.70
N PRO A 211 -37.66 0.59 5.38
CA PRO A 211 -37.08 0.27 4.09
C PRO A 211 -38.17 -0.15 3.10
N SER A 212 -38.28 0.57 1.98
CA SER A 212 -38.93 0.01 0.80
C SER A 212 -37.98 -0.97 0.13
N VAL A 213 -38.55 -2.10 -0.27
CA VAL A 213 -37.82 -3.29 -0.67
C VAL A 213 -36.96 -3.05 -1.93
N GLY A 214 -35.64 -3.31 -1.85
CA GLY A 214 -34.71 -3.24 -3.00
C GLY A 214 -33.78 -2.03 -3.07
N ASN A 215 -33.79 -1.14 -2.06
CA ASN A 215 -32.99 0.09 -2.08
C ASN A 215 -31.74 0.05 -1.18
N VAL A 216 -30.71 0.80 -1.58
CA VAL A 216 -29.60 1.20 -0.71
C VAL A 216 -30.00 2.49 0.01
N VAL A 217 -29.94 2.47 1.34
CA VAL A 217 -30.19 3.63 2.20
C VAL A 217 -28.85 4.08 2.79
N ASN A 218 -28.40 5.25 2.38
CA ASN A 218 -27.17 5.89 2.82
C ASN A 218 -27.47 6.86 3.96
N VAL A 219 -26.94 6.59 5.15
CA VAL A 219 -26.97 7.52 6.28
C VAL A 219 -25.59 8.13 6.47
N GLN A 220 -25.48 9.43 6.23
CA GLN A 220 -24.25 10.19 6.45
C GLN A 220 -24.43 11.10 7.65
N ALA A 221 -23.57 10.96 8.65
CA ALA A 221 -23.48 11.91 9.76
C ALA A 221 -22.21 12.73 9.63
N ALA A 222 -22.36 14.04 9.83
CA ALA A 222 -21.23 14.94 10.05
C ALA A 222 -21.36 15.56 11.43
N TYR A 223 -20.23 15.67 12.10
CA TYR A 223 -20.12 16.21 13.45
C TYR A 223 -19.37 17.53 13.38
N ARG A 224 -19.66 18.42 14.32
CA ARG A 224 -18.82 19.59 14.56
C ARG A 224 -18.44 19.57 16.03
N LYS A 225 -17.22 20.00 16.33
CA LYS A 225 -16.82 20.21 17.73
C LYS A 225 -17.78 21.22 18.38
N VAL A 226 -18.17 20.95 19.62
CA VAL A 226 -18.95 21.88 20.42
C VAL A 226 -18.09 23.13 20.64
N SER A 227 -18.69 24.29 20.39
CA SER A 227 -18.09 25.57 20.75
C SER A 227 -18.25 25.76 22.25
N LEU A 228 -17.14 25.78 22.96
CA LEU A 228 -17.07 25.98 24.40
C LEU A 228 -16.74 27.45 24.66
N ALA A 229 -17.53 28.06 25.55
CA ALA A 229 -17.24 29.40 26.03
C ALA A 229 -16.04 29.33 26.99
N VAL A 230 -15.06 30.21 26.75
CA VAL A 230 -14.01 30.51 27.73
C VAL A 230 -14.37 31.84 28.35
N THR A 231 -14.97 31.82 29.54
CA THR A 231 -15.34 33.04 30.25
C THR A 231 -14.09 33.65 30.87
N THR A 232 -13.72 34.86 30.47
CA THR A 232 -12.49 35.52 30.94
C THR A 232 -12.80 36.63 31.93
N GLY A 233 -12.11 36.65 33.06
CA GLY A 233 -12.18 37.73 34.04
C GLY A 233 -11.53 39.03 33.57
N VAL A 234 -11.63 40.06 34.41
CA VAL A 234 -11.07 41.41 34.15
C VAL A 234 -9.56 41.33 33.92
N GLY A 235 -9.06 42.08 32.92
CA GLY A 235 -7.63 42.13 32.57
C GLY A 235 -7.16 41.03 31.62
N ILE A 236 -8.06 40.20 31.06
CA ILE A 236 -7.70 39.10 30.16
C ILE A 236 -8.23 39.39 28.74
N THR A 237 -7.40 39.18 27.72
CA THR A 237 -7.73 39.40 26.31
C THR A 237 -7.36 38.19 25.44
N PRO A 238 -8.13 37.84 24.38
CA PRO A 238 -9.43 38.41 24.02
C PRO A 238 -10.50 38.13 25.09
N LEU A 239 -11.52 39.01 25.18
CA LEU A 239 -12.60 38.85 26.15
C LEU A 239 -13.58 37.76 25.67
N ASN A 240 -13.85 36.78 26.53
CA ASN A 240 -14.80 35.70 26.33
C ASN A 240 -14.68 34.95 24.99
N PRO A 241 -13.49 34.45 24.61
CA PRO A 241 -13.32 33.78 23.34
C PRO A 241 -14.04 32.44 23.31
N ILE A 242 -14.40 32.01 22.10
CA ILE A 242 -15.05 30.73 21.85
C ILE A 242 -14.02 29.78 21.24
N VAL A 243 -13.95 28.56 21.78
CA VAL A 243 -13.03 27.52 21.30
C VAL A 243 -13.76 26.24 20.98
N ALA A 244 -13.35 25.55 19.92
CA ALA A 244 -13.84 24.21 19.64
C ALA A 244 -13.34 23.22 20.72
N HIS A 245 -14.17 22.26 21.13
CA HIS A 245 -13.78 21.22 22.10
C HIS A 245 -12.47 20.48 21.74
N GLY A 246 -11.60 20.29 22.72
CA GLY A 246 -10.23 19.81 22.56
C GLY A 246 -9.29 20.81 21.88
N GLY A 247 -9.78 22.02 21.59
CA GLY A 247 -9.03 23.09 20.94
C GLY A 247 -8.11 23.84 21.91
N THR A 248 -7.35 24.77 21.34
CA THR A 248 -6.38 25.57 22.09
C THR A 248 -6.77 27.04 22.08
N VAL A 249 -6.77 27.69 23.24
CA VAL A 249 -6.97 29.13 23.39
C VAL A 249 -5.69 29.77 23.89
N ARG A 250 -5.30 30.86 23.22
CA ARG A 250 -4.19 31.72 23.66
C ARG A 250 -4.79 32.99 24.24
N LEU A 251 -4.61 33.18 25.52
CA LEU A 251 -5.04 34.36 26.26
C LEU A 251 -3.81 35.17 26.65
N THR A 252 -3.99 36.48 26.73
CA THR A 252 -3.03 37.39 27.35
C THR A 252 -3.66 37.95 28.62
N VAL A 253 -3.06 37.68 29.76
CA VAL A 253 -3.47 38.20 31.06
C VAL A 253 -2.63 39.42 31.37
N ILE A 254 -3.26 40.58 31.51
CA ILE A 254 -2.64 41.88 31.77
C ILE A 254 -3.13 42.37 33.14
N PRO A 255 -2.23 42.56 34.13
CA PRO A 255 -2.61 43.12 35.43
C PRO A 255 -3.30 44.49 35.31
N PRO A 256 -4.52 44.68 35.84
CA PRO A 256 -5.21 45.97 35.82
C PRO A 256 -4.75 46.88 36.97
N GLY A 257 -4.69 48.19 36.74
CA GLY A 257 -4.41 49.19 37.78
C GLY A 257 -2.95 49.17 38.29
N THR A 258 -2.77 49.23 39.61
CA THR A 258 -1.45 49.33 40.29
C THR A 258 -0.74 47.98 40.53
N SER A 259 -1.43 46.86 40.30
CA SER A 259 -0.86 45.51 40.39
C SER A 259 0.07 45.22 39.22
N ASN A 260 1.15 44.47 39.43
CA ASN A 260 2.19 44.22 38.41
C ASN A 260 2.59 42.75 38.25
N VAL A 261 2.06 41.86 39.09
CA VAL A 261 2.15 40.42 38.87
C VAL A 261 0.79 39.78 38.81
N VAL A 262 0.72 38.76 37.97
CA VAL A 262 -0.32 37.77 38.02
C VAL A 262 0.13 36.73 39.05
N SER A 263 -0.49 36.78 40.24
CA SER A 263 -0.13 35.91 41.38
C SER A 263 -0.70 34.51 41.25
N ALA A 264 -1.85 34.37 40.59
CA ALA A 264 -2.43 33.09 40.22
C ALA A 264 -3.29 33.24 38.96
N ILE A 265 -3.39 32.16 38.19
CA ILE A 265 -4.36 32.01 37.11
C ILE A 265 -5.15 30.75 37.41
N ASN A 266 -6.41 30.93 37.75
CA ASN A 266 -7.33 29.84 38.08
C ASN A 266 -8.20 29.54 36.87
N VAL A 267 -8.23 28.28 36.46
CA VAL A 267 -9.07 27.76 35.38
C VAL A 267 -10.03 26.76 35.98
N THR A 268 -11.33 26.99 35.84
CA THR A 268 -12.34 26.12 36.45
C THR A 268 -13.39 25.69 35.41
N PRO A 269 -13.67 24.38 35.24
CA PRO A 269 -12.90 23.23 35.71
C PRO A 269 -11.74 22.91 34.74
N GLY A 270 -10.49 22.83 35.21
CA GLY A 270 -9.39 22.39 34.34
C GLY A 270 -7.99 22.66 34.86
N THR A 271 -6.98 22.14 34.15
CA THR A 271 -5.55 22.36 34.41
C THR A 271 -4.89 23.13 33.26
N THR A 272 -4.01 24.08 33.59
CA THR A 272 -3.28 24.89 32.60
C THR A 272 -2.06 24.14 32.06
N VAL A 273 -1.78 24.19 30.76
CA VAL A 273 -0.70 23.40 30.13
C VAL A 273 0.59 24.20 29.91
N ALA A 274 0.51 25.48 29.53
CA ALA A 274 1.69 26.33 29.40
C ALA A 274 1.37 27.79 29.72
N MET A 275 2.13 28.35 30.66
CA MET A 275 2.12 29.77 30.99
C MET A 275 3.52 30.28 30.73
N VAL A 276 3.65 31.37 29.99
CA VAL A 276 4.94 32.00 29.74
C VAL A 276 4.72 33.50 29.79
N ASP A 277 5.37 34.18 30.73
CA ASP A 277 5.40 35.63 30.71
C ASP A 277 6.34 36.15 29.61
N ASN A 278 6.38 37.46 29.39
CA ASN A 278 7.25 38.06 28.38
C ASN A 278 8.75 37.87 28.66
N PHE A 279 9.13 37.27 29.79
CA PHE A 279 10.51 36.98 30.19
C PHE A 279 10.84 35.49 30.18
N GLY A 280 9.91 34.63 29.73
CA GLY A 280 10.14 33.19 29.60
C GLY A 280 9.87 32.37 30.87
N LYS A 281 9.31 32.99 31.93
CA LYS A 281 9.03 32.32 33.20
C LYS A 281 7.76 31.47 33.09
N THR A 282 7.81 30.23 33.61
CA THR A 282 6.74 29.23 33.44
C THR A 282 5.87 28.94 34.67
N SER A 283 6.15 29.57 35.81
CA SER A 283 5.38 29.39 37.06
C SER A 283 5.08 30.72 37.76
N ALA A 284 3.90 30.82 38.38
CA ALA A 284 3.45 32.00 39.12
C ALA A 284 4.33 32.28 40.36
N PRO A 285 4.47 33.54 40.82
CA PRO A 285 3.89 34.75 40.25
C PRO A 285 4.60 35.19 38.96
N PHE A 286 3.83 35.66 37.97
CA PHE A 286 4.33 36.08 36.66
C PHE A 286 4.39 37.60 36.53
N SER A 287 5.46 38.14 35.94
CA SER A 287 5.70 39.59 35.90
C SER A 287 5.24 40.19 34.57
N GLY A 288 4.26 41.10 34.61
CA GLY A 288 3.70 41.74 33.40
C GLY A 288 2.70 40.86 32.62
N PRO A 289 2.46 41.17 31.32
CA PRO A 289 1.52 40.40 30.50
C PRO A 289 1.93 38.93 30.37
N VAL A 290 1.02 38.02 30.69
CA VAL A 290 1.27 36.57 30.67
C VAL A 290 0.54 35.95 29.50
N LYS A 291 1.27 35.19 28.68
CA LYS A 291 0.65 34.35 27.66
C LYS A 291 0.22 33.04 28.29
N VAL A 292 -1.08 32.82 28.34
CA VAL A 292 -1.68 31.61 28.86
C VAL A 292 -2.20 30.79 27.70
N THR A 293 -1.70 29.57 27.56
CA THR A 293 -2.19 28.63 26.55
C THR A 293 -2.98 27.53 27.24
N LEU A 294 -4.29 27.55 27.01
CA LEU A 294 -5.19 26.46 27.39
C LEU A 294 -5.24 25.49 26.22
N THR A 295 -4.70 24.29 26.37
CA THR A 295 -4.81 23.24 25.34
C THR A 295 -5.81 22.20 25.78
N ASN A 296 -6.46 21.54 24.83
CA ASN A 296 -7.40 20.45 25.09
C ASN A 296 -8.60 20.87 25.98
N VAL A 297 -9.22 22.02 25.69
CA VAL A 297 -10.39 22.50 26.45
C VAL A 297 -11.60 21.62 26.14
N THR A 298 -12.08 20.82 27.11
CA THR A 298 -13.17 19.84 26.90
C THR A 298 -14.50 20.20 27.57
N ALA A 299 -14.55 21.26 28.37
CA ALA A 299 -15.78 21.82 28.94
C ALA A 299 -15.73 23.36 28.92
N PRO A 300 -16.85 24.09 29.10
CA PRO A 300 -16.80 25.53 29.31
C PRO A 300 -15.91 25.83 30.51
N VAL A 301 -14.94 26.73 30.33
CA VAL A 301 -13.96 27.06 31.36
C VAL A 301 -14.04 28.54 31.71
N SER A 302 -13.97 28.82 33.00
CA SER A 302 -13.81 30.18 33.51
C SER A 302 -12.35 30.40 33.86
N VAL A 303 -11.76 31.45 33.29
CA VAL A 303 -10.38 31.86 33.53
C VAL A 303 -10.40 33.14 34.34
N ALA A 304 -9.97 33.05 35.58
CA ALA A 304 -9.81 34.18 36.48
C ALA A 304 -8.34 34.34 36.84
N ALA A 305 -7.84 35.57 36.75
CA ALA A 305 -6.51 35.91 37.22
C ALA A 305 -6.62 36.60 38.58
N SER A 306 -5.81 36.16 39.53
CA SER A 306 -5.54 36.91 40.75
C SER A 306 -4.31 37.77 40.51
N PHE A 307 -4.41 39.03 40.88
CA PHE A 307 -3.34 40.00 40.73
C PHE A 307 -2.78 40.32 42.09
N ALA A 308 -1.45 40.39 42.20
CA ALA A 308 -0.79 40.89 43.38
C ALA A 308 0.21 41.97 42.97
N THR A 309 0.77 42.61 43.99
CA THR A 309 1.94 43.44 43.82
C THR A 309 3.14 42.56 44.13
N ASP A 310 4.00 42.34 43.15
CA ASP A 310 5.20 41.52 43.31
C ASP A 310 6.05 42.16 44.39
N THR A 311 6.41 41.46 45.45
CA THR A 311 7.30 42.02 46.47
C THR A 311 8.78 41.93 46.08
N THR A 312 9.12 41.15 45.05
CA THR A 312 10.46 41.02 44.43
C THR A 312 10.64 42.07 43.35
N LEU A 313 9.62 42.33 42.53
CA LEU A 313 9.51 43.56 41.74
C LEU A 313 9.12 44.75 42.63
N ALA A 314 8.68 44.55 43.88
CA ALA A 314 8.68 45.60 44.90
C ALA A 314 10.05 45.70 45.57
N MET A 315 10.93 44.71 45.49
CA MET A 315 12.33 44.83 45.88
C MET A 315 13.10 45.57 44.76
N GLU A 316 12.87 45.21 43.50
CA GLU A 316 13.33 45.90 42.29
C GLU A 316 12.74 47.32 42.20
N ARG A 317 11.43 47.49 42.49
CA ARG A 317 10.83 48.82 42.67
C ARG A 317 11.34 49.52 43.92
N ASN A 318 11.58 48.85 45.05
CA ASN A 318 12.16 49.46 46.26
C ASN A 318 13.60 49.93 46.04
N CYS A 319 14.36 49.28 45.15
CA CYS A 319 15.63 49.83 44.68
C CYS A 319 15.37 51.18 44.00
N THR A 320 14.42 51.28 43.07
CA THR A 320 14.15 52.55 42.37
C THR A 320 13.33 53.60 43.15
N SER A 321 12.50 53.21 44.12
CA SER A 321 11.44 54.07 44.69
C SER A 321 11.43 54.19 46.22
N THR A 322 12.27 53.48 46.98
CA THR A 322 12.39 53.68 48.44
C THR A 322 13.83 53.83 48.91
N CYS A 323 14.77 53.02 48.43
CA CYS A 323 16.19 53.17 48.79
C CYS A 323 16.93 54.22 47.95
N HIS A 324 16.63 54.40 46.65
CA HIS A 324 17.39 55.33 45.80
C HIS A 324 16.84 56.77 45.79
N LEU A 325 15.59 57.02 46.18
CA LEU A 325 15.06 58.40 46.24
C LEU A 325 15.86 59.29 47.22
N ASN A 326 16.32 58.72 48.34
CA ASN A 326 17.17 59.39 49.33
C ASN A 326 18.67 59.14 49.12
N ALA A 327 19.07 58.41 48.07
CA ALA A 327 20.47 58.12 47.79
C ALA A 327 21.10 59.19 46.88
N SER A 328 22.43 59.29 46.88
CA SER A 328 23.15 60.25 46.02
C SER A 328 22.76 60.14 44.53
N ALA A 329 22.91 61.23 43.78
CA ALA A 329 22.57 61.27 42.35
C ALA A 329 23.25 60.14 41.53
N ALA A 330 24.46 59.74 41.91
CA ALA A 330 25.19 58.64 41.29
C ALA A 330 24.50 57.28 41.50
N VAL A 331 23.91 57.05 42.68
CA VAL A 331 23.22 55.81 43.04
C VAL A 331 21.86 55.75 42.33
N ARG A 332 21.16 56.88 42.19
CA ARG A 332 19.91 56.98 41.39
C ARG A 332 20.07 56.65 39.91
N ALA A 333 21.26 56.85 39.33
CA ALA A 333 21.52 56.57 37.92
C ALA A 333 21.79 55.08 37.61
N VAL A 334 22.06 54.25 38.63
CA VAL A 334 22.46 52.84 38.47
C VAL A 334 21.39 51.98 37.78
N PRO A 335 20.09 52.05 38.15
CA PRO A 335 19.04 51.26 37.49
C PRO A 335 18.92 51.56 36.00
N GLY A 336 19.01 52.84 35.60
CA GLY A 336 18.98 53.25 34.19
C GLY A 336 20.19 52.71 33.40
N LYS A 337 21.37 52.67 34.03
CA LYS A 337 22.57 52.09 33.40
C LYS A 337 22.46 50.58 33.22
N TRP A 338 21.96 49.84 34.22
CA TRP A 338 21.76 48.39 34.11
C TRP A 338 20.67 48.05 33.07
N LEU A 339 19.56 48.78 33.05
CA LEU A 339 18.50 48.59 32.04
C LEU A 339 19.01 48.78 30.61
N ALA A 340 19.94 49.71 30.41
CA ALA A 340 20.59 49.96 29.12
C ALA A 340 21.74 48.98 28.81
N SER A 341 22.01 47.99 29.68
CA SER A 341 23.15 47.09 29.55
C SER A 341 22.82 45.78 28.82
N ARG A 342 23.86 45.15 28.26
CA ARG A 342 23.76 43.78 27.71
C ARG A 342 23.45 42.74 28.79
N HIS A 343 23.76 42.98 30.06
CA HIS A 343 23.42 42.07 31.14
C HIS A 343 21.90 41.97 31.37
N LYS A 344 21.15 43.07 31.24
CA LYS A 344 19.68 43.01 31.22
C LYS A 344 19.18 42.22 30.02
N ALA A 345 19.75 42.44 28.83
CA ALA A 345 19.40 41.70 27.62
C ALA A 345 19.71 40.19 27.72
N SER A 346 20.71 39.81 28.51
CA SER A 346 21.07 38.41 28.82
C SER A 346 20.36 37.83 30.06
N GLY A 347 19.38 38.53 30.63
CA GLY A 347 18.58 38.04 31.75
C GLY A 347 19.29 38.02 33.11
N ILE A 348 20.40 38.75 33.27
CA ILE A 348 21.16 38.83 34.52
C ILE A 348 20.60 39.96 35.40
N ASP A 349 20.01 39.58 36.54
CA ASP A 349 19.39 40.48 37.53
C ASP A 349 20.40 41.09 38.53
N CYS A 350 20.06 42.22 39.15
CA CYS A 350 20.84 42.83 40.23
C CYS A 350 21.17 41.84 41.34
N VAL A 351 20.25 40.94 41.69
CA VAL A 351 20.43 39.94 42.75
C VAL A 351 21.42 38.83 42.38
N VAL A 352 21.75 38.68 41.09
CA VAL A 352 22.83 37.77 40.64
C VAL A 352 24.16 38.24 41.20
N CYS A 353 24.36 39.55 41.32
CA CYS A 353 25.58 40.18 41.82
C CYS A 353 25.45 40.69 43.26
N HIS A 354 24.24 40.99 43.73
CA HIS A 354 23.94 41.53 45.06
C HIS A 354 23.05 40.57 45.85
N VAL A 355 23.66 39.62 46.56
CA VAL A 355 22.96 38.50 47.23
C VAL A 355 22.17 38.96 48.47
N THR A 356 22.58 40.07 49.09
CA THR A 356 21.88 40.81 50.16
C THR A 356 22.16 42.31 49.98
N MET A 357 21.19 43.19 50.28
CA MET A 357 21.42 44.65 50.30
C MET A 357 20.83 45.29 51.58
N PRO A 358 21.64 46.04 52.36
CA PRO A 358 23.07 46.25 52.19
C PRO A 358 23.84 44.97 52.53
N GLY A 359 24.53 44.39 51.55
CA GLY A 359 25.36 43.20 51.70
C GLY A 359 26.78 43.48 51.20
N PRO A 360 27.64 42.46 51.16
CA PRO A 360 29.08 42.65 51.32
C PRO A 360 29.82 43.17 50.07
N VAL A 361 29.12 43.36 48.94
CA VAL A 361 29.68 43.95 47.71
C VAL A 361 29.22 45.41 47.53
N VAL A 362 29.87 46.32 48.25
CA VAL A 362 29.67 47.78 48.16
C VAL A 362 30.73 48.45 47.30
N LYS A 363 30.54 49.72 46.90
CA LYS A 363 31.50 50.51 46.10
C LYS A 363 32.94 50.50 46.67
N ALA A 364 33.10 50.36 47.98
CA ALA A 364 34.40 50.29 48.66
C ALA A 364 35.11 48.92 48.54
N SER A 365 34.38 47.87 48.15
CA SER A 365 34.86 46.48 48.12
C SER A 365 35.30 45.99 46.74
N VAL A 366 35.13 46.80 45.69
CA VAL A 366 35.50 46.46 44.30
C VAL A 366 36.15 47.65 43.63
N ASN A 367 37.33 47.45 43.04
CA ASN A 367 38.02 48.48 42.27
C ASN A 367 37.20 48.82 41.01
N ALA A 368 36.82 50.10 40.86
CA ALA A 368 35.92 50.52 39.80
C ALA A 368 36.52 50.48 38.38
N ALA A 369 37.85 50.39 38.24
CA ALA A 369 38.54 50.35 36.96
C ALA A 369 38.91 48.92 36.53
N THR A 370 39.36 48.09 37.49
CA THR A 370 39.82 46.71 37.24
C THR A 370 38.77 45.65 37.57
N PHE A 371 37.70 46.01 38.29
CA PHE A 371 36.67 45.10 38.81
C PHE A 371 37.20 43.99 39.74
N LYS A 372 38.42 44.16 40.26
CA LYS A 372 38.99 43.29 41.30
C LYS A 372 38.30 43.54 42.64
N VAL A 373 38.03 42.47 43.37
CA VAL A 373 37.50 42.56 44.74
C VAL A 373 38.63 42.96 45.68
N THR A 374 38.46 44.05 46.42
CA THR A 374 39.50 44.66 47.26
C THR A 374 39.31 44.43 48.76
N ALA A 375 38.18 43.87 49.19
CA ALA A 375 37.88 43.58 50.60
C ALA A 375 37.58 42.08 50.80
N ALA A 376 38.22 41.46 51.81
CA ALA A 376 38.10 40.03 52.09
C ALA A 376 36.70 39.60 52.58
N GLU A 377 35.92 40.55 53.10
CA GLU A 377 34.58 40.36 53.67
C GLU A 377 33.47 40.11 52.61
N ALA A 378 33.80 40.26 51.31
CA ALA A 378 32.87 40.19 50.17
C ALA A 378 32.31 38.79 49.84
N GLY A 379 32.82 37.72 50.44
CA GLY A 379 32.36 36.34 50.20
C GLY A 379 32.76 35.74 48.83
N THR A 380 32.32 34.51 48.56
CA THR A 380 32.82 33.51 47.56
C THR A 380 32.69 33.87 46.06
N VAL A 381 32.87 35.13 45.66
CA VAL A 381 32.81 35.56 44.25
C VAL A 381 34.15 35.42 43.49
N GLY A 382 35.22 34.93 44.15
CA GLY A 382 36.57 34.87 43.57
C GLY A 382 37.26 36.24 43.50
N GLY A 383 38.51 36.30 43.01
CA GLY A 383 39.32 37.54 42.98
C GLY A 383 38.78 38.67 42.08
N TYR A 384 37.75 38.40 41.27
CA TYR A 384 37.13 39.34 40.34
C TYR A 384 35.61 39.35 40.50
N TYR A 385 35.01 40.54 40.53
CA TYR A 385 33.56 40.74 40.68
C TYR A 385 32.73 40.05 39.59
N CYS A 386 33.29 39.87 38.38
CA CYS A 386 32.63 39.26 37.24
C CYS A 386 32.77 37.72 37.16
N ALA A 387 33.58 37.10 38.03
CA ALA A 387 33.95 35.68 37.92
C ALA A 387 32.80 34.68 38.18
N LYS A 388 31.66 35.17 38.67
CA LYS A 388 30.44 34.35 38.85
C LYS A 388 29.79 33.96 37.51
N CYS A 389 30.01 34.74 36.45
CA CYS A 389 29.45 34.51 35.11
C CYS A 389 30.53 34.47 34.01
N HIS A 390 31.76 34.90 34.30
CA HIS A 390 32.93 34.81 33.43
C HIS A 390 34.00 33.90 34.06
N SER A 391 34.79 33.17 33.25
CA SER A 391 35.85 32.34 33.84
C SER A 391 36.92 33.21 34.52
N LEU A 392 37.44 32.72 35.66
CA LEU A 392 38.51 33.39 36.43
C LEU A 392 39.76 33.65 35.56
N GLU A 393 39.99 32.75 34.60
CA GLU A 393 41.09 32.79 33.63
C GLU A 393 41.09 34.06 32.77
N ILE A 394 39.93 34.68 32.53
CA ILE A 394 39.82 35.93 31.76
C ILE A 394 40.50 37.09 32.49
N GLY A 395 40.24 37.23 33.79
CA GLY A 395 40.85 38.28 34.60
C GLY A 395 42.35 38.05 34.80
N GLN A 396 42.74 36.80 35.06
CA GLN A 396 44.15 36.42 35.17
C GLN A 396 44.91 36.59 33.84
N GLY A 397 44.28 36.27 32.72
CA GLY A 397 44.87 36.44 31.39
C GLY A 397 45.04 37.89 30.98
N PHE A 398 44.05 38.74 31.30
CA PHE A 398 44.17 40.18 31.09
C PHE A 398 45.29 40.80 31.95
N ASP A 399 45.38 40.45 33.23
CA ASP A 399 46.45 40.90 34.13
C ASP A 399 47.85 40.53 33.62
N ALA A 400 47.99 39.34 33.03
CA ALA A 400 49.24 38.84 32.47
C ALA A 400 49.57 39.41 31.08
N SER A 401 48.62 40.13 30.44
CA SER A 401 48.80 40.71 29.11
C SER A 401 49.64 41.98 29.12
N LEU A 402 50.11 42.41 27.94
CA LEU A 402 50.78 43.73 27.79
C LEU A 402 49.85 44.91 28.07
N HIS A 403 48.53 44.74 27.92
CA HIS A 403 47.56 45.76 28.29
C HIS A 403 47.51 45.90 29.82
N GLY A 404 47.45 44.78 30.54
CA GLY A 404 47.57 44.75 32.00
C GLY A 404 48.90 45.34 32.50
N SER A 405 50.03 44.96 31.89
CA SER A 405 51.36 45.47 32.26
C SER A 405 51.57 46.95 31.95
N ARG A 406 50.80 47.52 31.01
CA ARG A 406 50.82 48.96 30.68
C ARG A 406 49.75 49.77 31.41
N GLY A 407 49.07 49.18 32.39
CA GLY A 407 48.09 49.86 33.21
C GLY A 407 46.75 50.12 32.51
N VAL A 408 46.49 49.47 31.37
CA VAL A 408 45.15 49.47 30.76
C VAL A 408 44.23 48.66 31.68
N THR A 409 43.06 49.21 31.98
CA THR A 409 42.10 48.59 32.90
C THR A 409 40.90 48.01 32.14
N CYS A 410 40.15 47.11 32.77
CA CYS A 410 38.93 46.55 32.20
C CYS A 410 37.96 47.66 31.75
N SER A 411 37.82 48.73 32.54
CA SER A 411 36.98 49.89 32.19
C SER A 411 37.46 50.71 30.99
N SER A 412 38.71 50.51 30.54
CA SER A 412 39.26 51.17 29.34
C SER A 412 38.68 50.57 28.05
N CYS A 413 38.29 49.30 28.09
CA CYS A 413 37.65 48.62 26.96
C CYS A 413 36.15 48.34 27.22
N HIS A 414 35.72 48.36 28.49
CA HIS A 414 34.34 48.25 28.93
C HIS A 414 33.81 49.59 29.45
N SER A 415 33.23 50.38 28.56
CA SER A 415 33.02 51.83 28.77
C SER A 415 31.81 52.22 29.63
N GLY A 416 30.90 51.29 29.96
CA GLY A 416 29.69 51.63 30.73
C GLY A 416 29.74 51.34 32.25
N GLY A 417 30.91 50.99 32.80
CA GLY A 417 31.13 50.82 34.24
C GLY A 417 30.57 49.51 34.83
N SER A 418 30.68 49.30 36.15
CA SER A 418 30.42 48.01 36.82
C SER A 418 29.01 47.44 36.61
N HIS A 419 28.03 48.30 36.35
CA HIS A 419 26.62 47.93 36.17
C HIS A 419 26.18 48.01 34.69
N ASN A 420 27.06 48.40 33.78
CA ASN A 420 26.86 48.31 32.34
C ASN A 420 28.20 48.12 31.61
N PRO A 421 28.93 47.02 31.82
CA PRO A 421 30.24 46.84 31.18
C PRO A 421 30.07 46.48 29.70
N ALA A 422 29.63 47.43 28.88
CA ALA A 422 29.49 47.28 27.44
C ALA A 422 30.88 47.19 26.80
N PRO A 423 31.21 46.11 26.06
CA PRO A 423 32.45 46.04 25.32
C PRO A 423 32.42 47.11 24.23
N SER A 424 33.42 47.99 24.23
CA SER A 424 33.55 49.04 23.23
C SER A 424 34.46 48.55 22.12
N ALA A 425 33.84 48.20 20.99
CA ALA A 425 34.52 47.82 19.75
C ALA A 425 35.49 48.89 19.22
N THR A 426 35.20 50.16 19.52
CA THR A 426 35.98 51.34 19.09
C THR A 426 36.95 51.83 20.15
N ALA A 427 36.93 51.28 21.38
CA ALA A 427 37.90 51.65 22.41
C ALA A 427 39.35 51.32 22.00
N CYS A 428 39.52 50.35 21.10
CA CYS A 428 40.83 50.04 20.52
C CYS A 428 41.37 51.19 19.65
N ASN A 429 40.48 51.96 18.99
CA ASN A 429 40.86 52.96 18.00
C ASN A 429 41.65 54.13 18.61
N GLY A 430 41.33 54.51 19.86
CA GLY A 430 41.99 55.64 20.52
C GLY A 430 43.44 55.38 20.95
N CYS A 431 43.85 54.12 21.05
CA CYS A 431 45.18 53.74 21.53
C CYS A 431 46.03 53.03 20.47
N HIS A 432 45.40 52.45 19.44
CA HIS A 432 46.09 51.67 18.40
C HIS A 432 46.08 52.31 17.01
N LEU A 433 45.40 53.45 16.81
CA LEU A 433 45.53 54.26 15.60
C LEU A 433 46.63 55.32 15.77
N ASP A 434 47.33 55.66 14.69
CA ASP A 434 48.24 56.80 14.65
C ASP A 434 47.52 58.12 14.36
N GLY A 435 48.31 59.20 14.21
CA GLY A 435 47.82 60.55 13.96
C GLY A 435 47.04 60.73 12.65
N ASN A 436 47.09 59.75 11.74
CA ASN A 436 46.33 59.75 10.50
C ASN A 436 45.05 58.90 10.60
N GLY A 437 44.79 58.29 11.77
CA GLY A 437 43.65 57.39 11.97
C GLY A 437 43.87 55.99 11.36
N GLU A 438 45.12 55.62 11.04
CA GLU A 438 45.48 54.30 10.52
C GLU A 438 46.11 53.45 11.63
N MET A 439 45.98 52.12 11.58
CA MET A 439 46.62 51.24 12.56
C MET A 439 48.05 50.90 12.09
N PRO A 440 49.10 51.35 12.79
CA PRO A 440 50.47 51.11 12.36
C PRO A 440 50.75 49.62 12.26
N ARG A 441 51.28 49.19 11.11
CA ARG A 441 51.62 47.78 10.81
C ARG A 441 50.42 46.85 10.60
N HIS A 442 49.21 47.37 10.42
CA HIS A 442 48.12 46.57 9.85
C HIS A 442 48.27 46.51 8.32
N PRO A 443 48.21 45.33 7.68
CA PRO A 443 48.56 45.16 6.26
C PRO A 443 47.57 45.79 5.27
N PHE A 444 46.43 46.31 5.76
CA PHE A 444 45.41 46.99 4.97
C PHE A 444 44.61 47.95 5.87
N ALA A 445 43.96 48.96 5.27
CA ALA A 445 43.06 49.85 5.98
C ALA A 445 41.88 49.06 6.58
N ILE A 446 41.78 49.06 7.91
CA ILE A 446 40.65 48.46 8.62
C ILE A 446 39.50 49.47 8.51
N GLY A 447 38.42 49.10 7.82
CA GLY A 447 37.19 49.89 7.77
C GLY A 447 36.46 49.89 9.14
N ALA A 448 35.14 50.07 9.14
CA ALA A 448 34.30 50.04 10.37
C ALA A 448 34.13 48.62 10.97
N THR A 449 35.12 47.72 10.79
CA THR A 449 35.06 46.33 11.25
C THR A 449 35.38 46.24 12.74
N LEU A 450 34.68 45.37 13.47
CA LEU A 450 34.88 45.13 14.90
C LEU A 450 36.24 44.43 15.15
N CYS A 451 37.19 45.11 15.80
CA CYS A 451 38.52 44.54 16.10
C CYS A 451 38.46 43.19 16.84
N VAL A 452 37.47 43.05 17.73
CA VAL A 452 37.25 41.86 18.57
C VAL A 452 36.70 40.65 17.81
N THR A 453 36.29 40.81 16.54
CA THR A 453 35.88 39.69 15.68
C THR A 453 37.08 38.84 15.25
N CYS A 454 38.26 39.44 15.20
CA CYS A 454 39.49 38.78 14.75
C CYS A 454 40.53 38.63 15.88
N HIS A 455 40.49 39.49 16.90
CA HIS A 455 41.42 39.48 18.03
C HIS A 455 40.71 39.17 19.34
N ASN A 456 41.25 38.27 20.17
CA ASN A 456 40.80 38.11 21.55
C ASN A 456 41.43 39.22 22.44
N PRO A 457 40.63 40.18 22.95
CA PRO A 457 41.14 41.29 23.76
C PRO A 457 41.56 40.89 25.17
N HIS A 458 41.31 39.63 25.60
CA HIS A 458 41.61 39.12 26.94
C HIS A 458 42.71 38.05 26.95
N SER A 459 43.46 37.89 25.85
CA SER A 459 44.41 36.78 25.69
C SER A 459 45.64 36.87 26.62
N THR A 460 46.18 35.71 26.99
CA THR A 460 47.40 35.51 27.80
C THR A 460 48.72 35.62 27.02
N ALA A 461 48.66 35.78 25.69
CA ALA A 461 49.85 35.80 24.85
C ALA A 461 50.49 37.20 24.87
N GLY A 462 51.56 37.36 25.65
CA GLY A 462 52.45 38.53 25.53
C GLY A 462 52.86 38.70 24.07
N ALA A 463 52.78 39.93 23.55
CA ALA A 463 52.93 40.18 22.12
C ALA A 463 54.22 39.56 21.58
N LEU A 464 54.06 38.54 20.75
CA LEU A 464 55.09 38.17 19.81
C LEU A 464 55.03 39.20 18.68
N GLN A 465 56.14 39.89 18.47
CA GLN A 465 56.41 40.74 17.29
C GLN A 465 56.48 39.89 16.01
N VAL A 466 55.47 39.08 15.74
CA VAL A 466 55.42 38.22 14.56
C VAL A 466 54.50 38.88 13.55
N GLN A 467 55.10 39.08 12.37
CA GLN A 467 54.59 39.71 11.16
C GLN A 467 53.08 39.47 10.92
N PRO A 468 52.32 40.47 10.39
CA PRO A 468 50.88 40.40 10.20
C PRO A 468 50.35 39.18 9.41
N GLY A 469 51.17 38.58 8.54
CA GLY A 469 50.83 37.33 7.85
C GLY A 469 50.62 36.14 8.81
N GLY A 470 51.20 36.17 10.01
CA GLY A 470 51.09 35.09 10.99
C GLY A 470 49.71 34.93 11.62
N MET A 471 48.83 35.93 11.60
CA MET A 471 47.55 35.85 12.32
C MET A 471 46.44 35.14 11.51
N HIS A 472 46.53 35.16 10.18
CA HIS A 472 45.65 34.40 9.28
C HIS A 472 46.25 33.03 8.93
N PHE A 473 47.59 32.95 8.84
CA PHE A 473 48.30 31.81 8.25
C PHE A 473 49.14 30.99 9.23
N ASN A 474 49.41 31.46 10.46
CA ASN A 474 50.08 30.62 11.46
C ASN A 474 49.09 29.81 12.28
N ASN A 475 49.53 28.58 12.53
CA ASN A 475 48.94 27.56 13.37
C ASN A 475 48.85 27.97 14.86
N ILE A 476 48.17 29.08 15.16
CA ILE A 476 47.91 29.51 16.53
C ILE A 476 46.66 28.77 17.01
N THR A 477 46.83 27.55 17.50
CA THR A 477 45.75 26.70 18.04
C THR A 477 45.13 27.21 19.35
N SER A 478 45.54 28.38 19.85
CA SER A 478 44.84 29.02 20.96
C SER A 478 43.57 29.68 20.44
N GLY A 479 42.45 29.62 21.17
CA GLY A 479 41.18 30.32 20.88
C GLY A 479 41.27 31.86 20.88
N SER A 480 42.46 32.42 20.62
CA SER A 480 42.81 33.82 20.62
C SER A 480 42.63 34.49 19.25
N TYR A 481 42.52 33.74 18.14
CA TYR A 481 42.40 34.28 16.77
C TYR A 481 41.47 33.43 15.87
N PRO A 482 40.20 33.83 15.67
CA PRO A 482 39.21 33.07 14.88
C PRO A 482 39.54 32.92 13.39
N ALA A 483 40.42 33.77 12.84
CA ALA A 483 40.80 33.78 11.42
C ALA A 483 42.01 32.88 11.08
N SER A 484 42.56 32.15 12.04
CA SER A 484 43.80 31.33 11.94
C SER A 484 43.67 30.04 11.10
N TYR A 485 42.63 29.93 10.27
CA TYR A 485 42.31 28.70 9.53
C TYR A 485 42.42 28.83 8.01
N VAL A 486 42.92 29.96 7.50
CA VAL A 486 43.14 30.17 6.07
C VAL A 486 44.59 29.81 5.73
N THR A 487 44.84 29.16 4.60
CA THR A 487 46.19 28.81 4.17
C THR A 487 46.95 30.03 3.67
N SER A 488 48.28 30.05 3.82
CA SER A 488 49.18 31.09 3.30
C SER A 488 49.19 31.21 1.77
N ARG A 489 48.52 30.30 1.06
CA ARG A 489 48.36 30.35 -0.40
C ARG A 489 47.14 31.15 -0.86
N ALA A 490 46.33 31.67 0.06
CA ALA A 490 45.27 32.61 -0.26
C ALA A 490 45.82 34.04 -0.25
N ASP A 491 45.50 34.83 -1.27
CA ASP A 491 45.87 36.24 -1.31
C ASP A 491 44.91 37.06 -0.46
N CYS A 492 45.41 38.13 0.19
CA CYS A 492 44.56 38.97 1.04
C CYS A 492 43.38 39.58 0.26
N SER A 493 43.58 39.88 -1.03
CA SER A 493 42.53 40.39 -1.93
C SER A 493 41.42 39.39 -2.20
N ASP A 494 41.68 38.08 -2.05
CA ASP A 494 40.66 37.04 -2.26
C ASP A 494 39.48 37.19 -1.28
N CYS A 495 39.76 37.77 -0.11
CA CYS A 495 38.77 38.03 0.93
C CYS A 495 38.52 39.53 1.17
N HIS A 496 39.49 40.42 0.92
CA HIS A 496 39.49 41.81 1.43
C HIS A 496 39.45 42.94 0.37
N GLN A 497 38.98 42.73 -0.87
CA GLN A 497 38.76 43.85 -1.81
C GLN A 497 37.64 44.82 -1.37
N ASN A 498 37.89 46.12 -1.25
CA ASN A 498 36.96 47.08 -0.60
C ASN A 498 36.05 47.87 -1.58
N SER A 499 35.06 47.21 -2.20
CA SER A 499 33.91 47.89 -2.83
C SER A 499 32.60 47.46 -2.17
N ALA A 500 31.58 48.33 -2.17
CA ALA A 500 30.26 48.01 -1.60
C ALA A 500 29.61 46.81 -2.30
N VAL A 501 29.78 46.67 -3.62
CA VAL A 501 29.30 45.52 -4.41
C VAL A 501 30.01 44.23 -3.99
N ASN A 502 31.32 44.28 -3.74
CA ASN A 502 32.09 43.12 -3.28
C ASN A 502 31.72 42.71 -1.85
N LEU A 503 31.23 43.63 -1.00
CA LEU A 503 30.78 43.28 0.36
C LEU A 503 29.55 42.37 0.34
N THR A 504 28.51 42.72 -0.43
CA THR A 504 27.28 41.91 -0.52
C THR A 504 27.54 40.53 -1.12
N ILE A 505 28.37 40.44 -2.17
CA ILE A 505 28.75 39.14 -2.77
C ILE A 505 29.46 38.23 -1.76
N ARG A 506 30.34 38.78 -0.92
CA ARG A 506 31.03 38.00 0.12
C ARG A 506 30.10 37.53 1.23
N GLN A 507 29.13 38.36 1.63
CA GLN A 507 28.11 37.95 2.60
C GLN A 507 27.27 36.78 2.05
N GLN A 508 26.90 36.82 0.77
CA GLN A 508 26.22 35.70 0.11
C GLN A 508 27.10 34.44 0.07
N TRP A 509 28.40 34.58 -0.19
CA TRP A 509 29.34 33.45 -0.20
C TRP A 509 29.57 32.86 1.20
N ASP A 510 29.64 33.69 2.25
CA ASP A 510 29.79 33.28 3.67
C ASP A 510 28.60 32.44 4.18
N ASP A 511 27.42 32.66 3.59
CA ASP A 511 26.22 31.86 3.82
C ASP A 511 26.29 30.46 3.17
N THR A 512 27.27 30.19 2.32
CA THR A 512 27.43 28.90 1.65
C THR A 512 28.39 27.98 2.40
N GLY A 513 28.32 26.68 2.09
CA GLY A 513 29.33 25.73 2.56
C GLY A 513 30.74 26.05 2.06
N HIS A 514 30.90 26.72 0.90
CA HIS A 514 32.20 27.00 0.29
C HIS A 514 33.10 27.91 1.13
N ALA A 515 32.50 28.73 1.99
CA ALA A 515 33.20 29.67 2.87
C ALA A 515 33.65 29.07 4.21
N ARG A 516 33.20 27.85 4.54
CA ARG A 516 33.19 27.36 5.93
C ARG A 516 34.12 26.17 6.12
N ILE A 517 35.15 26.35 6.94
CA ILE A 517 36.13 25.31 7.32
C ILE A 517 35.51 24.15 8.11
N ASP A 518 34.36 24.39 8.75
CA ASP A 518 33.60 23.46 9.58
C ASP A 518 32.42 22.84 8.83
N ALA A 519 32.11 23.30 7.60
CA ALA A 519 31.13 22.66 6.76
C ALA A 519 31.55 21.22 6.41
N ALA A 520 30.57 20.36 6.11
CA ALA A 520 30.77 18.93 5.89
C ALA A 520 31.85 18.60 4.85
N ALA A 521 32.06 19.48 3.86
CA ALA A 521 33.09 19.32 2.84
C ALA A 521 34.52 19.64 3.34
N TRP A 522 34.72 20.41 4.42
CA TRP A 522 36.05 20.81 4.91
C TRP A 522 36.40 20.29 6.31
N SER A 523 35.40 19.87 7.09
CA SER A 523 35.60 19.49 8.48
C SER A 523 36.32 18.15 8.67
N LYS A 524 36.09 17.18 7.77
CA LYS A 524 36.48 15.78 7.97
C LYS A 524 37.98 15.50 7.88
N ASN A 525 38.71 16.23 7.04
CA ASN A 525 40.14 15.99 6.82
C ASN A 525 40.89 17.30 6.61
N ASP A 526 42.21 17.22 6.68
CA ASP A 526 43.10 18.25 6.17
C ASP A 526 43.41 17.99 4.69
N PHE A 527 42.54 18.48 3.81
CA PHE A 527 42.52 18.06 2.40
C PHE A 527 43.75 18.47 1.58
N LYS A 528 44.48 19.52 1.97
CA LYS A 528 45.73 19.93 1.29
C LYS A 528 46.81 18.85 1.30
N THR A 529 46.73 17.92 2.26
CA THR A 529 47.67 16.80 2.43
C THR A 529 47.26 15.54 1.65
N ARG A 530 46.12 15.58 0.92
CA ARG A 530 45.52 14.39 0.29
C ARG A 530 45.41 14.52 -1.22
N SER A 531 46.24 13.76 -1.93
CA SER A 531 46.19 13.68 -3.40
C SER A 531 44.82 13.21 -3.87
N GLY A 532 44.31 13.80 -4.94
CA GLY A 532 42.97 13.55 -5.49
C GLY A 532 41.85 14.30 -4.76
N CYS A 533 42.04 14.73 -3.51
CA CYS A 533 41.03 15.51 -2.78
C CYS A 533 41.22 17.01 -2.97
N VAL A 534 42.46 17.48 -3.11
CA VAL A 534 42.82 18.90 -3.29
C VAL A 534 42.09 19.56 -4.46
N GLN A 535 41.79 18.80 -5.51
CA GLN A 535 41.13 19.30 -6.71
C GLN A 535 39.73 19.89 -6.44
N CYS A 536 39.05 19.48 -5.36
CA CYS A 536 37.71 19.97 -5.01
C CYS A 536 37.70 20.74 -3.68
N HIS A 537 38.56 20.34 -2.74
CA HIS A 537 38.49 20.80 -1.36
C HIS A 537 39.47 21.92 -1.03
N THR A 538 40.22 22.42 -2.00
CA THR A 538 41.21 23.49 -1.80
C THR A 538 41.21 24.41 -3.02
N THR A 539 41.25 25.73 -2.83
CA THR A 539 41.31 26.69 -3.95
C THR A 539 42.53 26.45 -4.83
N THR A 540 43.70 26.33 -4.21
CA THR A 540 44.97 26.07 -4.91
C THR A 540 44.89 24.80 -5.74
N GLY A 541 44.37 23.71 -5.16
CA GLY A 541 44.21 22.44 -5.85
C GLY A 541 43.19 22.50 -6.99
N PHE A 542 42.08 23.22 -6.82
CA PHE A 542 41.10 23.40 -7.89
C PHE A 542 41.68 24.21 -9.07
N ILE A 543 42.46 25.26 -8.80
CA ILE A 543 43.13 26.05 -9.86
C ILE A 543 44.12 25.18 -10.64
N ALA A 544 44.96 24.42 -9.92
CA ALA A 544 45.93 23.51 -10.54
C ALA A 544 45.24 22.40 -11.34
N TYR A 545 44.10 21.89 -10.85
CA TYR A 545 43.33 20.87 -11.52
C TYR A 545 42.58 21.40 -12.76
N SER A 546 41.94 22.56 -12.67
CA SER A 546 41.17 23.16 -13.77
C SER A 546 42.04 23.54 -14.98
N THR A 547 43.32 23.88 -14.75
CA THR A 547 44.28 24.28 -15.79
C THR A 547 45.14 23.12 -16.28
N GLY A 548 45.72 22.33 -15.36
CA GLY A 548 46.71 21.31 -15.66
C GLY A 548 46.35 19.89 -15.22
N ARG A 549 45.12 19.67 -14.71
CA ARG A 549 44.66 18.39 -14.14
C ARG A 549 45.58 17.85 -13.04
N VAL A 550 46.29 18.74 -12.35
CA VAL A 550 47.17 18.37 -11.24
C VAL A 550 46.32 18.04 -10.02
N SER A 551 46.45 16.82 -9.51
CA SER A 551 45.73 16.35 -8.33
C SER A 551 46.65 15.98 -7.16
N ALA A 552 47.96 16.23 -7.27
CA ALA A 552 48.91 15.95 -6.20
C ALA A 552 48.64 16.85 -4.98
N ALA A 553 48.72 16.28 -3.77
CA ALA A 553 48.72 17.06 -2.53
C ALA A 553 49.86 18.09 -2.56
N TRP A 554 49.58 19.30 -2.05
CA TRP A 554 50.54 20.39 -2.03
C TRP A 554 50.93 20.82 -0.61
N GLY A 555 50.15 20.43 0.40
CA GLY A 555 50.37 20.80 1.80
C GLY A 555 51.05 19.70 2.61
N SER A 556 51.70 20.12 3.70
CA SER A 556 52.36 19.23 4.67
C SER A 556 51.46 18.93 5.86
N ALA A 557 51.59 17.74 6.46
CA ALA A 557 50.90 17.37 7.70
C ALA A 557 51.31 18.24 8.92
N SER A 558 52.47 18.89 8.85
CA SER A 558 52.94 19.84 9.86
C SER A 558 52.22 21.18 9.80
N ASP A 559 51.72 21.56 8.63
CA ASP A 559 50.89 22.75 8.43
C ASP A 559 49.45 22.40 8.82
N LYS A 560 48.88 23.10 9.81
CA LYS A 560 47.50 22.87 10.29
C LYS A 560 46.50 23.89 9.76
N SER A 561 46.92 24.84 8.92
CA SER A 561 45.99 25.73 8.22
C SER A 561 45.01 24.91 7.37
N LYS A 562 43.83 25.43 7.06
CA LYS A 562 42.93 24.80 6.09
C LYS A 562 42.80 25.71 4.88
N GLU A 563 42.49 25.13 3.72
CA GLU A 563 42.10 25.91 2.55
C GLU A 563 40.65 25.57 2.21
N ILE A 564 39.86 26.61 1.97
CA ILE A 564 38.48 26.53 1.50
C ILE A 564 38.39 26.88 0.01
N LEU A 565 37.20 26.91 -0.56
CA LEU A 565 37.00 27.37 -1.93
C LEU A 565 36.68 28.88 -1.94
N THR A 566 37.69 29.71 -2.17
CA THR A 566 37.60 31.17 -2.25
C THR A 566 37.13 31.61 -3.64
N CYS A 567 36.92 32.91 -3.81
CA CYS A 567 36.51 33.53 -5.08
C CYS A 567 37.46 33.15 -6.23
N ALA A 568 38.77 33.06 -5.99
CA ALA A 568 39.79 32.74 -6.99
C ALA A 568 39.68 31.33 -7.58
N GLY A 569 39.00 30.42 -6.88
CA GLY A 569 38.69 29.10 -7.41
C GLY A 569 37.81 29.20 -8.65
N CYS A 570 36.74 29.99 -8.55
CA CYS A 570 35.75 30.17 -9.60
C CYS A 570 36.11 31.27 -10.61
N HIS A 571 36.77 32.34 -10.15
CA HIS A 571 37.10 33.50 -10.95
C HIS A 571 38.58 33.49 -11.35
N SER A 572 38.86 33.75 -12.62
CA SER A 572 40.21 34.00 -13.11
C SER A 572 40.68 35.42 -12.75
N ASP A 573 39.72 36.33 -12.57
CA ASP A 573 39.92 37.68 -12.05
C ASP A 573 38.69 38.09 -11.22
N ILE A 574 38.90 38.28 -9.92
CA ILE A 574 37.83 38.64 -8.96
C ILE A 574 37.41 40.10 -9.12
N ALA A 575 38.31 40.99 -9.56
CA ALA A 575 38.03 42.42 -9.70
C ALA A 575 37.05 42.69 -10.85
N THR A 576 37.24 42.01 -11.98
CA THR A 576 36.34 42.11 -13.14
C THR A 576 35.19 41.10 -13.09
N GLY A 577 35.27 40.10 -12.22
CA GLY A 577 34.31 38.99 -12.13
C GLY A 577 34.48 37.94 -13.22
N ALA A 578 35.57 37.98 -14.00
CA ALA A 578 35.84 37.03 -15.07
C ALA A 578 35.90 35.59 -14.53
N LEU A 579 35.09 34.69 -15.12
CA LEU A 579 35.03 33.29 -14.73
C LEU A 579 36.25 32.51 -15.24
N ARG A 580 36.64 31.50 -14.48
CA ARG A 580 37.64 30.52 -14.92
C ARG A 580 37.01 29.57 -15.93
N SER A 581 37.61 29.48 -17.12
CA SER A 581 37.18 28.52 -18.14
C SER A 581 37.64 27.12 -17.75
N VAL A 582 36.73 26.14 -17.79
CA VAL A 582 37.06 24.74 -17.50
C VAL A 582 36.48 23.81 -18.55
N ALA A 583 37.34 22.95 -19.09
CA ALA A 583 36.94 21.94 -20.05
C ALA A 583 36.11 20.83 -19.39
N PRO A 584 35.17 20.20 -20.14
CA PRO A 584 34.42 19.05 -19.67
C PRO A 584 35.38 17.91 -19.26
N LEU A 585 35.12 17.32 -18.10
CA LEU A 585 36.01 16.37 -17.45
C LEU A 585 35.47 14.93 -17.46
N ARG A 586 36.34 13.98 -17.09
CA ARG A 586 35.98 12.60 -16.78
C ARG A 586 35.88 12.45 -15.26
N PRO A 587 34.68 12.40 -14.67
CA PRO A 587 34.52 12.46 -13.21
C PRO A 587 34.89 11.15 -12.52
N PHE A 588 34.66 10.03 -13.19
CA PHE A 588 34.74 8.70 -12.59
C PHE A 588 36.10 8.07 -12.87
N ALA A 589 36.75 7.59 -11.82
CA ALA A 589 38.03 6.90 -11.97
C ALA A 589 37.83 5.56 -12.70
N GLY A 590 38.64 5.30 -13.73
CA GLY A 590 38.59 4.04 -14.49
C GLY A 590 37.41 3.92 -15.47
N ASP A 591 36.64 4.99 -15.67
CA ASP A 591 35.60 5.06 -16.70
C ASP A 591 36.06 5.94 -17.86
N ASP A 592 35.60 5.60 -19.07
CA ASP A 592 35.83 6.39 -20.26
C ASP A 592 34.85 7.56 -20.46
N TYR A 593 33.76 7.58 -19.71
CA TYR A 593 32.73 8.60 -19.79
C TYR A 593 33.28 10.01 -19.52
N ARG A 594 32.91 10.94 -20.41
CA ARG A 594 33.21 12.36 -20.30
C ARG A 594 31.91 13.14 -20.19
N ASN A 595 31.82 14.03 -19.20
CA ASN A 595 30.71 14.96 -19.10
C ASN A 595 30.54 15.76 -20.39
N ARG A 596 29.29 16.05 -20.77
CA ARG A 596 29.01 16.93 -21.89
C ARG A 596 29.41 18.36 -21.52
N ASP A 597 29.79 19.13 -22.53
CA ASP A 597 30.00 20.56 -22.36
C ASP A 597 28.68 21.29 -22.06
N VAL A 598 28.62 21.90 -20.88
CA VAL A 598 27.50 22.68 -20.39
C VAL A 598 27.90 24.12 -20.09
N ALA A 599 28.81 24.67 -20.91
CA ALA A 599 29.29 26.05 -20.81
C ALA A 599 29.87 26.37 -19.41
N SER A 600 29.56 27.54 -18.84
CA SER A 600 30.08 27.97 -17.53
C SER A 600 29.74 27.01 -16.40
N SER A 601 28.69 26.19 -16.53
CA SER A 601 28.35 25.16 -15.55
C SER A 601 29.40 24.05 -15.45
N ASN A 602 30.30 23.90 -16.43
CA ASN A 602 31.46 23.00 -16.32
C ASN A 602 32.30 23.29 -15.06
N LEU A 603 32.35 24.55 -14.62
CA LEU A 603 33.05 24.95 -13.39
C LEU A 603 32.51 24.18 -12.18
N CYS A 604 31.18 24.13 -12.01
CA CYS A 604 30.51 23.42 -10.92
C CYS A 604 30.71 21.90 -11.02
N MET A 605 30.66 21.38 -12.25
CA MET A 605 30.73 19.94 -12.54
C MET A 605 32.08 19.32 -12.16
N ASN A 606 33.16 20.10 -12.01
CA ASN A 606 34.45 19.58 -11.58
C ASN A 606 34.43 18.97 -10.17
N CYS A 607 33.60 19.52 -9.29
CA CYS A 607 33.41 18.99 -7.96
C CYS A 607 32.11 18.19 -7.85
N HIS A 608 31.03 18.67 -8.47
CA HIS A 608 29.66 18.18 -8.27
C HIS A 608 29.24 17.07 -9.24
N SER A 609 30.19 16.28 -9.74
CA SER A 609 29.90 15.10 -10.58
C SER A 609 30.08 13.77 -9.84
N GLY A 610 30.53 13.77 -8.59
CA GLY A 610 30.96 12.55 -7.92
C GLY A 610 32.31 12.04 -8.45
N ARG A 611 32.76 10.90 -7.92
CA ARG A 611 34.08 10.29 -8.21
C ARG A 611 34.00 8.82 -8.64
N ASN A 612 32.88 8.17 -8.36
CA ASN A 612 32.56 6.82 -8.80
C ASN A 612 31.17 6.85 -9.45
N ASN A 613 30.85 5.79 -10.18
CA ASN A 613 29.53 5.53 -10.75
C ASN A 613 29.23 4.02 -10.73
N GLY A 614 28.12 3.62 -11.37
CA GLY A 614 27.77 2.22 -11.54
C GLY A 614 28.88 1.35 -12.12
N THR A 615 29.61 1.87 -13.12
CA THR A 615 30.74 1.18 -13.78
C THR A 615 31.86 0.85 -12.79
N SER A 616 32.10 1.70 -11.78
CA SER A 616 33.09 1.45 -10.72
C SER A 616 32.76 0.20 -9.88
N ILE A 617 31.49 -0.20 -9.81
CA ILE A 617 31.04 -1.44 -9.16
C ILE A 617 31.03 -2.58 -10.18
N GLN A 618 30.45 -2.35 -11.36
CA GLN A 618 30.30 -3.37 -12.39
C GLN A 618 31.65 -3.95 -12.86
N SER A 619 32.70 -3.12 -12.90
CA SER A 619 34.08 -3.56 -13.23
C SER A 619 34.68 -4.56 -12.23
N LYS A 620 34.07 -4.73 -11.04
CA LYS A 620 34.49 -5.67 -10.00
C LYS A 620 33.83 -7.05 -10.12
N VAL A 621 32.79 -7.18 -10.95
CA VAL A 621 32.13 -8.46 -11.24
C VAL A 621 33.15 -9.42 -11.87
N GLY A 622 33.20 -10.66 -11.39
CA GLY A 622 34.21 -11.66 -11.79
C GLY A 622 35.66 -11.38 -11.37
N SER A 623 35.97 -10.25 -10.71
CA SER A 623 37.35 -9.89 -10.32
C SER A 623 37.55 -9.57 -8.83
N ALA A 624 36.47 -9.28 -8.09
CA ALA A 624 36.48 -9.07 -6.65
C ALA A 624 35.49 -9.98 -5.93
N ASP A 625 35.77 -10.28 -4.66
CA ASP A 625 34.87 -11.02 -3.78
C ASP A 625 33.84 -10.08 -3.13
N PHE A 626 32.63 -10.05 -3.68
CA PHE A 626 31.52 -9.26 -3.12
C PHE A 626 31.06 -9.76 -1.75
N GLY A 627 31.45 -10.96 -1.31
CA GLY A 627 31.22 -11.45 0.05
C GLY A 627 32.10 -10.76 1.10
N ASN A 628 33.12 -10.01 0.67
CA ASN A 628 34.01 -9.28 1.57
C ASN A 628 34.60 -8.03 0.88
N LEU A 629 33.73 -7.18 0.34
CA LEU A 629 34.13 -5.99 -0.40
C LEU A 629 33.68 -4.71 0.35
N PRO A 630 34.59 -3.77 0.66
CA PRO A 630 34.20 -2.47 1.19
C PRO A 630 33.27 -1.71 0.24
N PHE A 631 32.31 -0.98 0.81
CA PHE A 631 31.36 -0.19 0.04
C PHE A 631 32.07 0.82 -0.89
N VAL A 632 31.73 0.78 -2.18
CA VAL A 632 32.15 1.79 -3.15
C VAL A 632 31.24 3.00 -3.03
N ALA A 633 31.76 4.16 -2.60
CA ALA A 633 30.94 5.36 -2.41
C ALA A 633 30.92 6.28 -3.66
N PRO A 634 29.78 6.91 -4.02
CA PRO A 634 29.67 7.83 -5.17
C PRO A 634 30.54 9.10 -5.09
N HIS A 635 30.90 9.50 -3.86
CA HIS A 635 31.34 10.85 -3.49
C HIS A 635 30.19 11.89 -3.62
N TYR A 636 30.15 12.87 -2.71
CA TYR A 636 28.95 13.65 -2.41
C TYR A 636 28.54 14.67 -3.48
N LEU A 637 27.27 15.12 -3.44
CA LEU A 637 26.70 16.17 -4.29
C LEU A 637 26.96 15.95 -5.79
N ALA A 638 26.76 14.73 -6.26
CA ALA A 638 26.95 14.33 -7.66
C ALA A 638 25.78 14.76 -8.58
N ALA A 639 25.27 15.97 -8.36
CA ALA A 639 24.17 16.57 -9.13
C ALA A 639 24.43 16.55 -10.65
N GLY A 640 25.68 16.79 -11.03
CA GLY A 640 26.13 16.73 -12.40
C GLY A 640 26.00 15.36 -13.05
N ALA A 641 26.34 14.31 -12.31
CA ALA A 641 26.19 12.95 -12.81
C ALA A 641 24.73 12.52 -12.90
N ASN A 642 23.89 12.99 -11.96
CA ASN A 642 22.45 12.77 -12.00
C ASN A 642 21.78 13.50 -13.18
N LEU A 643 22.13 14.78 -13.40
CA LEU A 643 21.69 15.57 -14.56
C LEU A 643 21.98 14.82 -15.87
N HIS A 644 23.15 14.19 -15.95
CA HIS A 644 23.57 13.41 -17.12
C HIS A 644 22.99 11.99 -17.20
N GLY A 645 22.36 11.48 -16.14
CA GLY A 645 21.88 10.09 -16.09
C GLY A 645 22.98 9.05 -15.97
N GLN A 646 24.16 9.43 -15.45
CA GLN A 646 25.39 8.61 -15.48
C GLN A 646 25.97 8.33 -14.08
N GLY A 647 25.37 8.87 -13.02
CA GLY A 647 25.91 8.75 -11.66
C GLY A 647 25.61 7.43 -10.97
N GLY A 648 24.47 6.82 -11.28
CA GLY A 648 23.93 5.64 -10.60
C GLY A 648 24.49 4.32 -11.09
N TYR A 649 24.23 3.28 -10.31
CA TYR A 649 24.35 1.89 -10.74
C TYR A 649 23.13 1.52 -11.59
N HIS A 650 23.39 1.24 -12.87
CA HIS A 650 22.40 0.75 -13.82
C HIS A 650 22.33 -0.77 -13.69
N ILE A 651 21.20 -1.30 -13.27
CA ILE A 651 21.04 -2.76 -13.12
C ILE A 651 21.12 -3.41 -14.51
N PRO A 652 21.92 -4.47 -14.71
CA PRO A 652 22.05 -5.11 -16.02
C PRO A 652 20.71 -5.54 -16.62
N GLY A 653 20.58 -5.40 -17.94
CA GLY A 653 19.36 -5.70 -18.68
C GLY A 653 18.30 -4.60 -18.66
N GLN A 654 18.53 -3.48 -17.97
CA GLN A 654 17.63 -2.32 -17.95
C GLN A 654 18.20 -1.15 -18.76
N ALA A 655 17.33 -0.34 -19.37
CA ALA A 655 17.71 0.84 -20.13
C ALA A 655 17.70 2.11 -19.26
N TYR A 656 18.82 2.85 -19.25
CA TYR A 656 18.98 4.11 -18.50
C TYR A 656 19.38 5.31 -19.35
N SER A 657 18.81 5.43 -20.56
CA SER A 657 19.07 6.53 -21.48
C SER A 657 18.31 7.82 -21.10
N PHE A 658 18.68 8.43 -19.96
CA PHE A 658 17.97 9.56 -19.38
C PHE A 658 18.62 10.94 -19.59
N TYR A 659 19.72 11.01 -20.34
CA TYR A 659 20.26 12.30 -20.75
C TYR A 659 19.34 12.98 -21.76
N SER A 660 19.07 12.34 -22.90
CA SER A 660 18.31 12.91 -24.01
C SER A 660 16.84 13.21 -23.69
N SER A 661 16.26 12.56 -22.68
CA SER A 661 14.90 12.81 -22.20
C SER A 661 14.83 13.87 -21.09
N ASN A 662 15.95 14.22 -20.45
CA ASN A 662 15.97 15.24 -19.41
C ASN A 662 15.94 16.66 -19.99
N SER A 663 14.79 17.33 -19.91
CA SER A 663 14.62 18.72 -20.38
C SER A 663 15.51 19.72 -19.63
N HIS A 664 15.83 19.47 -18.36
CA HIS A 664 16.62 20.38 -17.54
C HIS A 664 18.10 20.45 -17.98
N ARG A 665 18.59 19.48 -18.76
CA ARG A 665 19.94 19.57 -19.36
C ARG A 665 20.10 20.78 -20.29
N GLY A 666 19.00 21.23 -20.88
CA GLY A 666 18.98 22.30 -21.88
C GLY A 666 18.79 23.69 -21.28
N ILE A 667 18.59 23.79 -19.97
CA ILE A 667 18.50 25.08 -19.27
C ILE A 667 19.87 25.77 -19.35
N GLY A 668 19.86 27.07 -19.65
CA GLY A 668 21.09 27.83 -19.82
C GLY A 668 21.89 27.42 -21.06
N MET A 669 21.30 26.67 -22.00
CA MET A 669 21.96 26.27 -23.26
C MET A 669 21.28 26.98 -24.44
N GLY A 670 22.06 27.76 -25.21
CA GLY A 670 21.55 28.44 -26.41
C GLY A 670 20.38 29.40 -26.17
N ASN A 671 20.23 29.92 -24.95
CA ASN A 671 19.11 30.76 -24.51
C ASN A 671 17.71 30.13 -24.71
N ARG A 672 17.63 28.79 -24.66
CA ARG A 672 16.35 28.08 -24.73
C ARG A 672 15.41 28.56 -23.63
N ALA A 673 14.17 28.87 -23.99
CA ALA A 673 13.14 29.40 -23.06
C ALA A 673 13.63 30.59 -22.20
N ASN A 674 14.44 31.48 -22.78
CA ASN A 674 14.98 32.66 -22.09
C ASN A 674 15.76 32.33 -20.80
N THR A 675 16.44 31.17 -20.78
CA THR A 675 17.20 30.70 -19.60
C THR A 675 18.69 31.02 -19.67
N GLY A 676 19.15 31.73 -20.71
CA GLY A 676 20.54 32.15 -20.88
C GLY A 676 21.44 31.10 -21.55
N SER A 677 22.76 31.34 -21.50
CA SER A 677 23.80 30.54 -22.17
C SER A 677 24.91 30.03 -21.24
N ALA A 678 24.74 30.17 -19.92
CA ALA A 678 25.76 29.81 -18.91
C ALA A 678 25.66 28.36 -18.40
N GLY A 679 24.77 27.56 -18.98
CA GLY A 679 24.47 26.19 -18.59
C GLY A 679 23.48 26.06 -17.42
N PRO A 680 23.06 24.82 -17.11
CA PRO A 680 21.92 24.54 -16.25
C PRO A 680 22.17 24.85 -14.77
N CYS A 681 23.39 24.60 -14.27
CA CYS A 681 23.74 24.85 -12.88
C CYS A 681 23.70 26.36 -12.59
N VAL A 682 24.38 27.16 -13.41
CA VAL A 682 24.42 28.62 -13.26
C VAL A 682 23.04 29.23 -13.45
N ALA A 683 22.30 28.80 -14.47
CA ALA A 683 20.98 29.33 -14.75
C ALA A 683 19.99 29.12 -13.59
N CYS A 684 19.98 27.95 -12.93
CA CYS A 684 19.08 27.74 -11.79
C CYS A 684 19.63 28.32 -10.47
N HIS A 685 20.91 28.08 -10.16
CA HIS A 685 21.47 28.40 -8.83
C HIS A 685 21.95 29.84 -8.68
N MET A 686 22.17 30.56 -9.78
CA MET A 686 22.79 31.89 -9.78
C MET A 686 21.97 32.95 -10.54
N SER A 687 20.65 32.73 -10.71
CA SER A 687 19.76 33.70 -11.37
C SER A 687 19.01 34.64 -10.43
N SER A 688 19.04 34.39 -9.12
CA SER A 688 18.33 35.21 -8.12
C SER A 688 19.01 36.59 -7.93
N ALA A 689 18.47 37.46 -7.08
CA ALA A 689 19.20 38.67 -6.66
C ALA A 689 20.45 38.30 -5.84
N GLU A 690 20.34 37.25 -5.02
CA GLU A 690 21.40 36.74 -4.14
C GLU A 690 22.20 35.60 -4.81
N LYS A 691 22.80 35.87 -5.97
CA LYS A 691 23.39 34.87 -6.88
C LYS A 691 24.50 34.02 -6.26
N HIS A 692 25.29 34.57 -5.35
CA HIS A 692 26.43 33.86 -4.72
C HIS A 692 26.04 33.06 -3.48
N ARG A 693 24.74 33.02 -3.13
CA ARG A 693 24.20 32.09 -2.14
C ARG A 693 24.01 30.68 -2.71
N LEU A 694 24.08 30.55 -4.04
CA LEU A 694 24.04 29.30 -4.81
C LEU A 694 22.79 28.43 -4.56
N SER A 695 21.72 29.00 -4.01
CA SER A 695 20.49 28.30 -3.69
C SER A 695 19.35 28.78 -4.58
N PRO A 696 18.67 27.88 -5.32
CA PRO A 696 17.52 28.23 -6.15
C PRO A 696 16.23 28.38 -5.33
N VAL A 697 16.24 28.00 -4.04
CA VAL A 697 15.09 28.01 -3.13
C VAL A 697 15.47 28.53 -1.76
N SER A 698 14.48 29.03 -1.01
CA SER A 698 14.59 29.28 0.43
C SER A 698 13.99 28.11 1.21
N THR A 699 14.60 27.77 2.34
CA THR A 699 14.10 26.72 3.23
C THR A 699 13.99 27.21 4.67
N ASP A 700 13.12 26.59 5.44
CA ASP A 700 13.10 26.76 6.90
C ASP A 700 14.24 25.95 7.58
N LEU A 701 14.29 26.02 8.92
CA LEU A 701 15.28 25.29 9.72
C LEU A 701 15.17 23.76 9.59
N ASN A 702 14.04 23.24 9.13
CA ASN A 702 13.79 21.81 8.92
C ASN A 702 14.04 21.38 7.46
N GLY A 703 14.48 22.30 6.60
CA GLY A 703 14.75 22.05 5.19
C GLY A 703 13.48 21.96 4.31
N ALA A 704 12.33 22.42 4.80
CA ALA A 704 11.11 22.56 4.01
C ALA A 704 11.20 23.80 3.13
N ILE A 705 10.78 23.68 1.87
CA ILE A 705 10.84 24.77 0.90
C ILE A 705 9.80 25.85 1.27
N THR A 706 10.27 27.06 1.53
CA THR A 706 9.43 28.22 1.87
C THR A 706 9.24 29.17 0.70
N GLY A 707 10.05 29.04 -0.36
CA GLY A 707 10.00 29.91 -1.53
C GLY A 707 10.94 29.47 -2.65
N ILE A 708 10.63 29.89 -3.88
CA ILE A 708 11.49 29.71 -5.04
C ILE A 708 12.23 31.04 -5.28
N SER A 709 13.55 31.01 -5.16
CA SER A 709 14.41 32.19 -5.29
C SER A 709 14.90 32.41 -6.72
N THR A 710 14.92 31.36 -7.55
CA THR A 710 15.26 31.46 -8.97
C THR A 710 14.10 32.01 -9.81
N GLY A 711 14.42 32.89 -10.76
CA GLY A 711 13.46 33.38 -11.76
C GLY A 711 13.32 32.46 -12.99
N VAL A 712 14.05 31.33 -13.05
CA VAL A 712 14.10 30.50 -14.26
C VAL A 712 12.95 29.50 -14.36
N CYS A 713 12.41 29.03 -13.24
CA CYS A 713 11.35 28.02 -13.23
C CYS A 713 10.10 28.48 -14.02
N VAL A 714 9.69 29.74 -13.86
CA VAL A 714 8.48 30.29 -14.46
C VAL A 714 8.54 30.32 -15.99
N ASN A 715 9.74 30.35 -16.59
CA ASN A 715 9.91 30.39 -18.04
C ASN A 715 9.43 29.13 -18.75
N CYS A 716 9.40 27.99 -18.05
CA CYS A 716 8.94 26.71 -18.58
C CYS A 716 7.72 26.17 -17.85
N HIS A 717 7.56 26.49 -16.56
CA HIS A 717 6.49 25.95 -15.72
C HIS A 717 5.31 26.91 -15.52
N ALA A 718 5.37 28.17 -15.94
CA ALA A 718 4.31 29.17 -15.72
C ALA A 718 3.81 29.15 -14.25
N SER A 719 2.50 29.20 -14.01
CA SER A 719 1.88 29.12 -12.67
C SER A 719 1.71 27.68 -12.15
N SER A 720 2.12 26.66 -12.91
CA SER A 720 1.92 25.25 -12.55
C SER A 720 2.88 24.73 -11.47
N LEU A 721 3.96 25.48 -11.19
CA LEU A 721 4.96 25.13 -10.20
C LEU A 721 5.17 26.29 -9.21
N ASP A 722 4.77 26.06 -7.96
CA ASP A 722 5.03 26.94 -6.82
C ASP A 722 5.85 26.20 -5.74
N ALA A 723 6.17 26.90 -4.64
CA ALA A 723 6.93 26.33 -3.53
C ALA A 723 6.24 25.12 -2.89
N THR A 724 4.91 25.12 -2.83
CA THR A 724 4.10 24.02 -2.29
C THR A 724 4.24 22.77 -3.16
N ARG A 725 4.09 22.92 -4.47
CA ARG A 725 4.21 21.81 -5.43
C ARG A 725 5.63 21.25 -5.45
N LEU A 726 6.64 22.13 -5.49
CA LEU A 726 8.04 21.70 -5.44
C LEU A 726 8.36 20.99 -4.12
N GLY A 727 7.79 21.46 -3.00
CA GLY A 727 7.87 20.79 -1.71
C GLY A 727 7.21 19.41 -1.69
N ALA A 728 6.08 19.24 -2.38
CA ALA A 728 5.43 17.94 -2.54
C ALA A 728 6.30 16.97 -3.36
N ASP A 729 6.93 17.44 -4.44
CA ASP A 729 7.85 16.62 -5.25
C ASP A 729 9.09 16.21 -4.44
N GLN A 730 9.64 17.12 -3.61
CA GLN A 730 10.72 16.81 -2.67
C GLN A 730 10.30 15.77 -1.63
N ALA A 731 9.09 15.89 -1.07
CA ALA A 731 8.57 14.96 -0.08
C ALA A 731 8.35 13.56 -0.67
N ALA A 732 7.81 13.47 -1.89
CA ALA A 732 7.63 12.20 -2.60
C ALA A 732 8.97 11.50 -2.87
N PHE A 733 9.99 12.26 -3.29
CA PHE A 733 11.35 11.74 -3.47
C PHE A 733 11.97 11.23 -2.16
N LYS A 734 11.86 12.00 -1.06
CA LYS A 734 12.35 11.58 0.26
C LYS A 734 11.64 10.31 0.75
N ASN A 735 10.32 10.21 0.56
CA ASN A 735 9.55 9.00 0.89
C ASN A 735 10.05 7.78 0.09
N ALA A 736 10.28 7.94 -1.21
CA ALA A 736 10.82 6.87 -2.06
C ALA A 736 12.21 6.38 -1.58
N LEU A 737 13.07 7.30 -1.13
CA LEU A 737 14.37 6.93 -0.54
C LEU A 737 14.24 6.18 0.79
N GLU A 738 13.30 6.55 1.66
CA GLU A 738 13.06 5.81 2.90
C GLU A 738 12.51 4.39 2.63
N ILE A 739 11.73 4.20 1.57
CA ILE A 739 11.28 2.85 1.17
C ILE A 739 12.45 2.01 0.64
N LEU A 740 13.35 2.59 -0.18
CA LEU A 740 14.57 1.90 -0.61
C LEU A 740 15.46 1.52 0.58
N LYS A 741 15.63 2.44 1.54
CA LYS A 741 16.35 2.18 2.79
C LYS A 741 15.72 1.05 3.61
N ALA A 742 14.39 1.00 3.69
CA ALA A 742 13.69 -0.09 4.36
C ALA A 742 13.92 -1.44 3.66
N MET A 743 13.93 -1.46 2.32
CA MET A 743 14.25 -2.68 1.56
C MET A 743 15.71 -3.12 1.77
N LEU A 744 16.66 -2.19 1.78
CA LEU A 744 18.07 -2.46 2.10
C LEU A 744 18.22 -3.06 3.51
N ALA A 745 17.58 -2.47 4.52
CA ALA A 745 17.60 -2.96 5.89
C ALA A 745 17.01 -4.38 6.00
N ARG A 746 15.93 -4.68 5.25
CA ARG A 746 15.33 -6.02 5.19
C ARG A 746 16.28 -7.06 4.59
N LYS A 747 17.21 -6.64 3.73
CA LYS A 747 18.27 -7.50 3.16
C LYS A 747 19.54 -7.53 4.03
N GLY A 748 19.51 -6.93 5.22
CA GLY A 748 20.63 -6.91 6.17
C GLY A 748 21.60 -5.74 5.96
N PHE A 749 21.33 -4.83 5.02
CA PHE A 749 22.17 -3.66 4.74
C PHE A 749 21.64 -2.45 5.50
N VAL A 750 22.12 -2.25 6.74
CA VAL A 750 21.66 -1.14 7.58
C VAL A 750 22.46 0.12 7.26
N ALA A 751 21.76 1.15 6.77
CA ALA A 751 22.36 2.43 6.43
C ALA A 751 22.77 3.23 7.69
N SER A 752 23.91 3.94 7.61
CA SER A 752 24.42 4.87 8.61
C SER A 752 24.69 6.26 8.00
N GLY A 753 24.72 7.29 8.86
CA GLY A 753 24.89 8.69 8.41
C GLY A 753 26.31 9.04 7.95
N GLU A 754 27.29 8.23 8.34
CA GLU A 754 28.74 8.46 8.17
C GLU A 754 29.38 7.29 7.43
N TYR A 755 30.48 7.55 6.71
CA TYR A 755 31.24 6.49 6.04
C TYR A 755 31.64 5.40 7.05
N PRO A 756 31.50 4.09 6.74
CA PRO A 756 31.26 3.48 5.42
C PRO A 756 29.80 3.44 4.93
N TYR A 757 28.86 4.13 5.58
CA TYR A 757 27.41 4.21 5.30
C TYR A 757 26.62 2.92 5.45
N PHE A 758 27.28 1.77 5.51
CA PHE A 758 26.65 0.49 5.76
C PHE A 758 27.50 -0.29 6.74
N ASN A 759 26.84 -1.07 7.60
CA ASN A 759 27.48 -1.91 8.60
C ASN A 759 28.01 -3.25 8.06
N ASN A 760 27.90 -3.47 6.74
CA ASN A 760 28.19 -4.74 6.09
C ASN A 760 29.18 -4.57 4.93
N SER A 761 29.98 -5.61 4.70
CA SER A 761 30.91 -5.79 3.57
C SER A 761 30.63 -7.05 2.76
N ASP A 762 29.73 -7.92 3.24
CA ASP A 762 29.19 -9.05 2.48
C ASP A 762 27.94 -8.59 1.74
N TRP A 763 28.09 -8.39 0.42
CA TRP A 763 27.01 -7.98 -0.47
C TRP A 763 26.34 -9.18 -1.15
N GLY A 764 26.87 -10.39 -0.98
CA GLY A 764 26.52 -11.59 -1.73
C GLY A 764 27.54 -11.92 -2.82
N SER A 765 27.17 -12.81 -3.74
CA SER A 765 28.08 -13.33 -4.76
C SER A 765 27.96 -12.60 -6.11
N ASP A 766 29.10 -12.28 -6.70
CA ASP A 766 29.25 -11.87 -8.10
C ASP A 766 28.21 -10.80 -8.55
N GLN A 767 27.45 -11.03 -9.63
CA GLN A 767 26.47 -10.06 -10.13
C GLN A 767 25.34 -9.75 -9.14
N ALA A 768 24.94 -10.71 -8.31
CA ALA A 768 23.94 -10.48 -7.25
C ALA A 768 24.52 -9.56 -6.16
N GLY A 769 25.79 -9.77 -5.81
CA GLY A 769 26.55 -8.89 -4.92
C GLY A 769 26.70 -7.47 -5.47
N ALA A 770 27.01 -7.35 -6.76
CA ALA A 770 27.06 -6.06 -7.46
C ALA A 770 25.70 -5.36 -7.48
N ASN A 771 24.59 -6.07 -7.67
CA ASN A 771 23.24 -5.49 -7.62
C ASN A 771 22.87 -5.01 -6.22
N ALA A 772 23.24 -5.74 -5.16
CA ALA A 772 23.01 -5.34 -3.78
C ALA A 772 23.83 -4.09 -3.40
N MET A 773 25.14 -4.10 -3.69
CA MET A 773 25.99 -2.92 -3.50
C MET A 773 25.52 -1.75 -4.38
N GLY A 774 25.09 -2.01 -5.60
CA GLY A 774 24.56 -1.04 -6.55
C GLY A 774 23.27 -0.36 -6.04
N ALA A 775 22.36 -1.11 -5.43
CA ALA A 775 21.17 -0.56 -4.79
C ALA A 775 21.53 0.35 -3.60
N ALA A 776 22.47 -0.08 -2.76
CA ALA A 776 23.02 0.71 -1.66
C ALA A 776 23.73 1.99 -2.16
N TYR A 777 24.46 1.86 -3.25
CA TYR A 777 25.12 2.96 -3.96
C TYR A 777 24.11 3.98 -4.46
N ASN A 778 23.04 3.53 -5.13
CA ASN A 778 21.96 4.39 -5.63
C ASN A 778 21.27 5.15 -4.49
N TYR A 779 21.04 4.50 -3.35
CA TYR A 779 20.52 5.16 -2.15
C TYR A 779 21.45 6.30 -1.69
N VAL A 780 22.75 6.04 -1.53
CA VAL A 780 23.70 7.06 -1.06
C VAL A 780 23.87 8.19 -2.07
N LEU A 781 23.93 7.88 -3.37
CA LEU A 781 24.02 8.86 -4.45
C LEU A 781 22.86 9.86 -4.37
N LEU A 782 21.63 9.36 -4.28
CA LEU A 782 20.42 10.17 -4.28
C LEU A 782 20.19 10.87 -2.94
N LEU A 783 20.53 10.24 -1.82
CA LEU A 783 20.51 10.87 -0.51
C LEU A 783 21.46 12.08 -0.45
N LYS A 784 22.63 11.98 -1.11
CA LYS A 784 23.66 13.01 -1.12
C LYS A 784 23.53 13.96 -2.32
N ASP A 785 22.47 13.85 -3.11
CA ASP A 785 21.99 14.86 -4.05
C ASP A 785 20.57 15.31 -3.64
N PRO A 786 20.47 16.28 -2.72
CA PRO A 786 19.17 16.72 -2.21
C PRO A 786 18.28 17.35 -3.30
N GLY A 787 18.82 17.67 -4.49
CA GLY A 787 18.11 18.20 -5.64
C GLY A 787 17.80 17.17 -6.73
N ALA A 788 18.04 15.87 -6.51
CA ALA A 788 17.88 14.84 -7.55
C ALA A 788 16.45 14.78 -8.15
N TYR A 789 15.44 15.13 -7.35
CA TYR A 789 14.05 15.26 -7.76
C TYR A 789 13.79 16.39 -8.78
N VAL A 790 14.78 17.27 -9.01
CA VAL A 790 14.78 18.30 -10.06
C VAL A 790 15.85 18.01 -11.10
N HIS A 791 17.08 17.64 -10.69
CA HIS A 791 18.20 17.47 -11.63
C HIS A 791 17.89 16.42 -12.71
N ASN A 792 17.30 15.28 -12.34
CA ASN A 792 16.77 14.29 -13.27
C ASN A 792 15.77 13.36 -12.56
N ALA A 793 14.56 13.87 -12.31
CA ALA A 793 13.53 13.18 -11.51
C ALA A 793 13.18 11.78 -12.03
N THR A 794 13.16 11.61 -13.36
CA THR A 794 12.84 10.33 -14.00
C THR A 794 13.96 9.31 -13.79
N TYR A 795 15.21 9.74 -13.91
CA TYR A 795 16.37 8.89 -13.64
C TYR A 795 16.44 8.47 -12.18
N ALA A 796 16.31 9.42 -11.24
CA ALA A 796 16.31 9.14 -9.81
C ALA A 796 15.23 8.13 -9.43
N ARG A 797 14.01 8.30 -9.97
CA ARG A 797 12.89 7.37 -9.81
C ARG A 797 13.20 5.98 -10.35
N LYS A 798 13.73 5.86 -11.57
CA LYS A 798 14.08 4.55 -12.16
C LYS A 798 15.13 3.83 -11.31
N LEU A 799 16.17 4.52 -10.86
CA LEU A 799 17.18 3.95 -9.96
C LEU A 799 16.55 3.41 -8.67
N ILE A 800 15.65 4.17 -8.03
CA ILE A 800 15.00 3.75 -6.78
C ILE A 800 14.14 2.51 -7.00
N VAL A 801 13.23 2.55 -8.00
CA VAL A 801 12.27 1.47 -8.26
C VAL A 801 12.99 0.18 -8.64
N ASP A 802 13.97 0.25 -9.54
CA ASP A 802 14.73 -0.93 -9.96
C ASP A 802 15.56 -1.50 -8.82
N SER A 803 16.13 -0.64 -7.97
CA SER A 803 16.88 -1.09 -6.78
C SER A 803 15.97 -1.85 -5.82
N ILE A 804 14.73 -1.38 -5.60
CA ILE A 804 13.74 -2.08 -4.76
C ILE A 804 13.35 -3.43 -5.38
N ASP A 805 13.03 -3.43 -6.68
CA ASP A 805 12.63 -4.63 -7.43
C ASP A 805 13.74 -5.69 -7.42
N SER A 806 14.96 -5.29 -7.80
CA SER A 806 16.12 -6.18 -7.83
C SER A 806 16.51 -6.71 -6.46
N LEU A 807 16.42 -5.89 -5.39
CA LEU A 807 16.66 -6.39 -4.05
C LEU A 807 15.61 -7.42 -3.66
N HIS A 808 14.33 -7.15 -3.95
CA HIS A 808 13.24 -8.03 -3.56
C HIS A 808 13.25 -9.36 -4.34
N ASN A 809 13.27 -9.27 -5.67
CA ASN A 809 13.08 -10.38 -6.61
C ASN A 809 14.39 -10.99 -7.13
N GLY A 810 15.55 -10.41 -6.79
CA GLY A 810 16.85 -10.81 -7.33
C GLY A 810 17.13 -10.31 -8.75
N SER A 811 16.12 -9.76 -9.43
CA SER A 811 16.18 -9.16 -10.76
C SER A 811 15.10 -8.09 -10.90
N VAL A 812 15.16 -7.27 -11.94
CA VAL A 812 14.13 -6.26 -12.22
C VAL A 812 13.01 -6.90 -13.03
N THR A 813 11.84 -7.04 -12.41
CA THR A 813 10.63 -7.65 -13.00
C THR A 813 9.68 -6.62 -13.61
N GLY A 814 9.86 -5.34 -13.29
CA GLY A 814 8.95 -4.25 -13.63
C GLY A 814 7.82 -4.05 -12.61
N SER A 815 7.80 -4.85 -11.53
CA SER A 815 6.84 -4.67 -10.44
C SER A 815 7.47 -4.74 -9.05
N ILE A 816 7.06 -3.79 -8.19
CA ILE A 816 7.44 -3.71 -6.78
C ILE A 816 6.26 -4.00 -5.85
N ASP A 817 5.09 -4.40 -6.38
CA ASP A 817 3.86 -4.48 -5.58
C ASP A 817 3.99 -5.52 -4.44
N SER A 818 4.60 -6.67 -4.73
CA SER A 818 4.95 -7.67 -3.71
C SER A 818 5.97 -7.15 -2.70
N ALA A 819 6.94 -6.35 -3.17
CA ALA A 819 7.96 -5.72 -2.33
C ALA A 819 7.31 -4.75 -1.34
N LEU A 820 6.36 -3.93 -1.81
CA LEU A 820 5.61 -2.99 -0.97
C LEU A 820 4.67 -3.69 -0.01
N ALA A 821 3.90 -4.68 -0.47
CA ALA A 821 3.03 -5.49 0.39
C ALA A 821 3.82 -6.16 1.52
N THR A 822 5.04 -6.63 1.20
CA THR A 822 5.94 -7.24 2.17
C THR A 822 6.43 -6.24 3.22
N LEU A 823 6.84 -5.03 2.80
CA LEU A 823 7.30 -4.00 3.73
C LEU A 823 6.17 -3.44 4.60
N VAL A 824 4.95 -3.34 4.07
CA VAL A 824 3.75 -2.98 4.83
C VAL A 824 3.40 -4.08 5.83
N GLY A 825 3.38 -5.34 5.39
CA GLY A 825 3.08 -6.49 6.24
C GLY A 825 4.06 -6.68 7.39
N SER A 826 5.33 -6.25 7.22
CA SER A 826 6.33 -6.25 8.29
C SER A 826 6.29 -5.00 9.18
N GLY A 827 5.42 -4.03 8.88
CA GLY A 827 5.37 -2.73 9.58
C GLY A 827 6.58 -1.84 9.32
N ALA A 828 7.41 -2.14 8.31
CA ALA A 828 8.60 -1.35 7.99
C ALA A 828 8.24 -0.01 7.30
N ILE A 829 7.09 0.02 6.61
CA ILE A 829 6.50 1.22 6.00
C ILE A 829 4.98 1.23 6.23
N SER A 830 4.33 2.40 6.11
CA SER A 830 2.87 2.50 6.17
C SER A 830 2.23 2.18 4.81
N GLN A 831 0.94 1.79 4.80
CA GLN A 831 0.19 1.62 3.55
C GLN A 831 0.15 2.92 2.73
N GLN A 832 0.03 4.07 3.39
CA GLN A 832 0.08 5.38 2.72
C GLN A 832 1.42 5.62 2.00
N ALA A 833 2.55 5.25 2.61
CA ALA A 833 3.86 5.39 1.97
C ALA A 833 3.98 4.48 0.74
N ALA A 834 3.45 3.26 0.82
CA ALA A 834 3.37 2.34 -0.31
C ALA A 834 2.50 2.90 -1.44
N ASP A 835 1.31 3.41 -1.14
CA ASP A 835 0.40 4.00 -2.14
C ASP A 835 1.03 5.20 -2.86
N GLN A 836 1.74 6.05 -2.12
CA GLN A 836 2.48 7.18 -2.69
C GLN A 836 3.60 6.73 -3.65
N LEU A 837 4.31 5.65 -3.34
CA LEU A 837 5.34 5.10 -4.22
C LEU A 837 4.73 4.39 -5.45
N SER A 838 3.60 3.72 -5.31
CA SER A 838 2.86 3.13 -6.44
C SER A 838 2.40 4.20 -7.44
N GLN A 839 1.94 5.36 -6.96
CA GLN A 839 1.67 6.54 -7.80
C GLN A 839 2.96 7.11 -8.41
N TYR A 840 4.07 7.04 -7.68
CA TYR A 840 5.40 7.45 -8.15
C TYR A 840 6.00 6.47 -9.18
N LYS A 841 5.56 5.20 -9.26
CA LYS A 841 6.02 4.17 -10.22
C LYS A 841 5.51 4.38 -11.63
N ALA A 842 4.41 5.13 -11.83
CA ALA A 842 3.84 5.40 -13.14
C ALA A 842 4.81 6.24 -14.01
N VAL A 843 5.85 5.56 -14.53
CA VAL A 843 6.51 5.99 -15.75
C VAL A 843 5.43 5.90 -16.79
N THR A 844 4.93 7.06 -17.19
CA THR A 844 4.18 7.16 -18.42
C THR A 844 5.10 6.68 -19.54
N THR A 845 5.03 5.38 -19.88
CA THR A 845 5.16 4.99 -21.27
C THR A 845 4.24 5.93 -22.05
N SER A 846 4.64 6.32 -23.26
CA SER A 846 3.82 7.17 -24.13
C SER A 846 2.37 6.69 -24.24
N CYS A 847 2.14 5.40 -24.01
CA CYS A 847 0.84 4.75 -23.91
C CYS A 847 0.11 5.01 -22.57
N ASN A 848 0.74 4.77 -21.41
CA ASN A 848 0.07 4.88 -20.11
C ASN A 848 -0.39 6.30 -19.74
N ARG A 849 0.21 7.33 -20.37
CA ARG A 849 -0.27 8.72 -20.25
C ARG A 849 -1.69 8.91 -20.79
N CYS A 850 -2.13 8.05 -21.70
CA CYS A 850 -3.45 8.10 -22.32
C CYS A 850 -4.38 6.96 -21.87
N HIS A 851 -3.88 5.95 -21.16
CA HIS A 851 -4.62 4.70 -20.89
C HIS A 851 -4.91 4.40 -19.40
N ASP A 852 -4.25 5.06 -18.44
CA ASP A 852 -4.34 4.64 -17.03
C ASP A 852 -5.36 5.44 -16.18
N THR A 853 -5.95 6.53 -16.68
CA THR A 853 -6.87 7.37 -15.85
C THR A 853 -8.15 7.88 -16.50
N ALA A 854 -8.46 7.54 -17.76
CA ALA A 854 -9.78 7.81 -18.34
C ALA A 854 -10.05 6.90 -19.54
N ALA A 855 -11.31 6.53 -19.72
CA ALA A 855 -11.84 5.74 -20.83
C ALA A 855 -11.10 5.96 -22.15
N THR A 856 -10.56 4.88 -22.70
CA THR A 856 -9.75 4.85 -23.91
C THR A 856 -10.46 5.51 -25.09
N GLY A 857 -9.84 6.50 -25.72
CA GLY A 857 -10.15 6.92 -27.09
C GLY A 857 -11.05 8.15 -27.31
N SER A 858 -11.49 8.88 -26.27
CA SER A 858 -12.22 10.14 -26.51
C SER A 858 -11.28 11.33 -26.76
N HIS A 859 -10.95 11.57 -28.03
CA HIS A 859 -10.27 12.79 -28.49
C HIS A 859 -11.04 14.08 -28.15
N ALA A 860 -12.36 13.99 -27.95
CA ALA A 860 -13.17 15.12 -27.53
C ALA A 860 -12.76 15.63 -26.14
N ARG A 861 -12.44 14.71 -25.20
CA ARG A 861 -12.11 15.05 -23.81
C ARG A 861 -10.75 15.75 -23.67
N HIS A 862 -9.76 15.33 -24.45
CA HIS A 862 -8.45 16.00 -24.52
C HIS A 862 -8.54 17.45 -25.04
N ARG A 863 -9.49 17.73 -25.94
CA ARG A 863 -9.74 19.09 -26.44
C ARG A 863 -10.42 19.98 -25.39
N THR A 864 -11.31 19.42 -24.56
CA THR A 864 -11.95 20.14 -23.44
C THR A 864 -10.98 20.39 -22.28
N ASP A 865 -10.00 19.50 -22.08
CA ASP A 865 -8.96 19.61 -21.05
C ASP A 865 -7.74 20.45 -21.49
N GLY A 866 -7.81 21.08 -22.67
CA GLY A 866 -6.80 22.05 -23.14
C GLY A 866 -5.49 21.46 -23.66
N ILE A 867 -5.38 20.14 -23.82
CA ILE A 867 -4.17 19.48 -24.33
C ILE A 867 -4.20 19.49 -25.88
N ASN A 868 -3.36 20.33 -26.48
CA ASN A 868 -3.23 20.50 -27.94
C ASN A 868 -1.91 19.90 -28.48
N CYS A 869 -1.67 20.00 -29.80
CA CYS A 869 -0.47 19.43 -30.44
C CYS A 869 0.85 19.88 -29.81
N ALA A 870 0.93 21.09 -29.25
CA ALA A 870 2.12 21.58 -28.56
C ALA A 870 2.36 20.87 -27.22
N GLY A 871 1.32 20.30 -26.59
CA GLY A 871 1.44 19.45 -25.40
C GLY A 871 2.20 18.15 -25.67
N CYS A 872 2.16 17.64 -26.90
CA CYS A 872 2.81 16.38 -27.29
C CYS A 872 4.06 16.59 -28.18
N HIS A 873 4.09 17.66 -28.99
CA HIS A 873 5.15 17.95 -29.97
C HIS A 873 5.87 19.28 -29.70
N ASN A 874 6.13 19.59 -28.42
CA ASN A 874 6.73 20.86 -27.98
C ASN A 874 8.11 21.18 -28.62
N ALA A 875 8.78 20.18 -29.20
CA ALA A 875 10.06 20.32 -29.88
C ALA A 875 9.93 20.80 -31.34
N THR A 876 8.70 20.83 -31.87
CA THR A 876 8.39 21.07 -33.28
C THR A 876 7.29 22.11 -33.49
N VAL A 877 6.40 22.34 -32.51
CA VAL A 877 5.18 23.19 -32.66
C VAL A 877 5.03 24.13 -31.46
N HIS A 878 4.71 25.42 -31.69
CA HIS A 878 4.53 26.46 -30.64
C HIS A 878 3.10 26.50 -30.06
N SER A 879 2.08 26.30 -30.89
CA SER A 879 0.67 26.17 -30.48
C SER A 879 -0.01 25.10 -31.33
N GLY A 880 -1.25 24.71 -31.05
CA GLY A 880 -1.92 23.54 -31.63
C GLY A 880 -1.96 23.38 -33.17
N SER A 881 -1.37 24.28 -33.97
CA SER A 881 -1.29 24.16 -35.44
C SER A 881 -0.06 24.83 -36.11
N THR A 882 0.88 25.46 -35.39
CA THR A 882 1.97 26.27 -35.98
C THR A 882 3.37 25.83 -35.56
N LEU A 883 4.23 25.53 -36.55
CA LEU A 883 5.60 25.06 -36.35
C LEU A 883 6.55 26.12 -35.75
N ILE A 884 7.62 25.65 -35.10
CA ILE A 884 8.72 26.49 -34.60
C ILE A 884 9.60 26.95 -35.78
N THR A 885 9.59 28.24 -36.09
CA THR A 885 10.42 28.84 -37.15
C THR A 885 11.91 28.60 -36.87
N GLY A 886 12.63 28.02 -37.85
CA GLY A 886 14.07 27.71 -37.74
C GLY A 886 14.41 26.39 -37.03
N GLY A 887 13.41 25.59 -36.64
CA GLY A 887 13.65 24.26 -36.08
C GLY A 887 14.18 23.28 -37.13
N THR A 888 15.37 22.71 -36.91
CA THR A 888 15.98 21.68 -37.78
C THR A 888 15.33 20.30 -37.64
N ALA A 889 14.26 20.20 -36.85
CA ALA A 889 13.70 18.94 -36.40
C ALA A 889 13.10 18.06 -37.51
N HIS A 890 12.96 18.51 -38.77
CA HIS A 890 12.69 17.61 -39.92
C HIS A 890 13.18 18.16 -41.28
N LEU A 891 14.50 18.21 -41.54
CA LEU A 891 15.00 18.53 -42.91
C LEU A 891 15.92 17.48 -43.56
N ASN A 892 16.22 16.39 -42.85
CA ASN A 892 16.68 15.11 -43.41
C ASN A 892 16.75 13.97 -42.34
N GLY A 893 16.18 14.07 -41.14
CA GLY A 893 14.82 14.51 -40.84
C GLY A 893 13.97 13.36 -40.26
N GLN A 894 14.57 12.43 -39.50
CA GLN A 894 13.83 11.39 -38.80
C GLN A 894 13.69 11.68 -37.30
N LEU A 895 12.47 12.02 -36.90
CA LEU A 895 11.87 11.42 -35.70
C LEU A 895 10.95 10.33 -36.21
N GLU A 896 11.47 9.12 -36.36
CA GLU A 896 10.60 7.96 -36.45
C GLU A 896 10.21 7.57 -35.02
N VAL A 897 8.92 7.40 -34.79
CA VAL A 897 8.50 6.49 -33.72
C VAL A 897 8.93 5.12 -34.22
N GLU A 898 10.09 4.63 -33.79
CA GLU A 898 10.50 3.25 -34.05
C GLU A 898 9.57 2.33 -33.25
N ILE A 899 8.47 1.91 -33.89
CA ILE A 899 7.86 0.62 -33.58
C ILE A 899 8.76 -0.38 -34.31
N ALA A 900 9.58 -1.12 -33.55
CA ALA A 900 10.57 -2.05 -34.10
C ALA A 900 9.98 -2.95 -35.21
N PRO A 901 10.76 -3.29 -36.25
CA PRO A 901 10.26 -3.93 -37.45
C PRO A 901 9.95 -5.41 -37.20
N ALA A 902 8.71 -5.72 -36.84
CA ALA A 902 8.24 -7.09 -36.88
C ALA A 902 6.73 -7.27 -37.12
N ASN A 903 5.99 -6.30 -37.68
CA ASN A 903 4.70 -6.51 -38.39
C ASN A 903 3.92 -5.19 -38.65
N ASN A 904 4.09 -4.62 -39.84
CA ASN A 904 3.13 -3.83 -40.64
C ASN A 904 2.04 -3.01 -39.91
N GLN A 905 2.15 -1.68 -39.89
CA GLN A 905 1.22 -0.71 -40.54
C GLN A 905 1.54 0.76 -40.16
N SER A 906 1.71 1.60 -41.19
CA SER A 906 2.20 3.00 -41.15
C SER A 906 1.12 4.04 -40.81
N GLY A 907 1.45 5.05 -39.99
CA GLY A 907 0.67 6.28 -39.84
C GLY A 907 1.05 7.32 -40.91
N THR A 908 0.08 8.01 -41.50
CA THR A 908 0.31 9.06 -42.52
C THR A 908 -0.21 10.42 -42.03
N GLY A 909 0.58 11.48 -42.23
CA GLY A 909 0.13 12.88 -42.08
C GLY A 909 0.67 13.74 -43.23
N ASN A 910 -0.17 14.60 -43.82
CA ASN A 910 0.25 15.52 -44.87
C ASN A 910 0.77 16.82 -44.25
N TYR A 911 2.07 17.05 -44.39
CA TYR A 911 2.75 18.30 -44.08
C TYR A 911 2.57 19.29 -45.24
N ASN A 912 1.97 20.46 -44.98
CA ASN A 912 1.96 21.55 -45.95
C ASN A 912 3.15 22.48 -45.68
N ARG A 913 4.17 22.38 -46.54
CA ARG A 913 5.43 23.12 -46.43
C ARG A 913 5.27 24.64 -46.60
N THR A 914 4.30 25.08 -47.39
CA THR A 914 4.07 26.50 -47.67
C THR A 914 3.30 27.18 -46.54
N ALA A 915 2.38 26.46 -45.89
CA ALA A 915 1.55 26.99 -44.80
C ALA A 915 2.09 26.71 -43.39
N ALA A 916 3.18 25.94 -43.26
CA ALA A 916 3.73 25.48 -41.98
C ALA A 916 2.69 24.82 -41.06
N SER A 917 1.78 24.03 -41.64
CA SER A 917 0.65 23.39 -40.95
C SER A 917 0.58 21.88 -41.20
N CYS A 918 -0.03 21.16 -40.25
CA CYS A 918 -0.24 19.72 -40.32
C CYS A 918 -1.75 19.43 -40.48
N SER A 919 -2.11 18.54 -41.42
CA SER A 919 -3.50 18.10 -41.61
C SER A 919 -3.59 16.61 -41.92
N GLY A 920 -4.66 15.95 -41.47
CA GLY A 920 -4.93 14.54 -41.79
C GLY A 920 -4.02 13.51 -41.10
N VAL A 921 -3.51 13.80 -39.89
CA VAL A 921 -2.65 12.89 -39.12
C VAL A 921 -3.47 11.72 -38.58
N SER A 922 -3.13 10.49 -38.99
CA SER A 922 -3.67 9.23 -38.45
C SER A 922 -2.57 8.42 -37.77
N CYS A 923 -2.85 7.90 -36.57
CA CYS A 923 -1.89 7.11 -35.78
C CYS A 923 -2.12 5.59 -35.86
N HIS A 924 -3.22 5.12 -36.47
CA HIS A 924 -3.51 3.69 -36.63
C HIS A 924 -4.15 3.36 -37.98
N GLY A 925 -3.57 2.38 -38.69
CA GLY A 925 -4.11 1.74 -39.90
C GLY A 925 -3.51 2.24 -41.22
N ASN A 926 -3.26 1.31 -42.14
CA ASN A 926 -2.73 1.51 -43.49
C ASN A 926 -3.76 2.19 -44.42
N GLY A 927 -4.08 3.46 -44.12
CA GLY A 927 -4.98 4.28 -44.94
C GLY A 927 -6.46 3.91 -44.93
N THR A 928 -6.85 2.74 -44.38
CA THR A 928 -8.25 2.27 -44.33
C THR A 928 -8.97 2.60 -43.02
N LEU A 929 -8.25 2.90 -41.94
CA LEU A 929 -8.85 3.37 -40.68
C LEU A 929 -8.75 4.89 -40.60
N THR A 930 -9.80 5.58 -41.02
CA THR A 930 -9.91 7.05 -40.97
C THR A 930 -10.26 7.55 -39.56
N VAL A 931 -9.36 7.36 -38.59
CA VAL A 931 -9.53 7.99 -37.28
C VAL A 931 -8.73 9.29 -37.28
N ARG A 932 -9.40 10.40 -37.63
CA ARG A 932 -8.80 11.74 -37.62
C ARG A 932 -8.94 12.38 -36.24
N TRP A 933 -8.00 13.25 -35.87
CA TRP A 933 -8.12 14.06 -34.65
C TRP A 933 -9.46 14.83 -34.64
N GLY A 934 -10.32 14.54 -33.65
CA GLY A 934 -11.65 15.15 -33.51
C GLY A 934 -12.85 14.33 -34.03
N SER A 935 -12.66 13.07 -34.47
CA SER A 935 -13.72 12.26 -35.12
C SER A 935 -14.53 11.32 -34.21
N GLY A 936 -14.27 11.29 -32.91
CA GLY A 936 -14.90 10.34 -31.97
C GLY A 936 -14.12 9.02 -31.77
N ALA A 937 -14.72 8.06 -31.05
CA ALA A 937 -14.08 6.80 -30.64
C ALA A 937 -14.06 5.74 -31.75
N VAL A 938 -13.00 4.91 -31.80
CA VAL A 938 -12.78 3.86 -32.82
C VAL A 938 -13.72 2.67 -32.66
N SER A 939 -14.27 2.12 -33.77
CA SER A 939 -15.17 0.95 -33.75
C SER A 939 -14.47 -0.32 -33.24
N CYS A 940 -15.18 -1.20 -32.53
CA CYS A 940 -14.57 -2.43 -31.99
C CYS A 940 -14.09 -3.35 -33.12
N GLU A 941 -14.86 -3.38 -34.20
CA GLU A 941 -14.67 -4.19 -35.39
C GLU A 941 -13.38 -3.84 -36.13
N SER A 942 -12.89 -2.61 -36.00
CA SER A 942 -11.63 -2.15 -36.60
C SER A 942 -10.39 -2.92 -36.12
N CYS A 943 -10.45 -3.53 -34.93
CA CYS A 943 -9.35 -4.31 -34.35
C CYS A 943 -9.65 -5.80 -34.23
N HIS A 944 -10.94 -6.18 -34.21
CA HIS A 944 -11.39 -7.54 -33.92
C HIS A 944 -11.88 -8.32 -35.14
N THR A 945 -11.94 -7.73 -36.34
CA THR A 945 -12.42 -8.40 -37.55
C THR A 945 -11.39 -8.37 -38.69
N GLY A 946 -11.43 -9.35 -39.59
CA GLY A 946 -10.47 -9.46 -40.71
C GLY A 946 -9.05 -9.80 -40.24
N THR A 947 -8.06 -8.97 -40.60
CA THR A 947 -6.71 -9.06 -40.03
C THR A 947 -6.75 -8.43 -38.64
N VAL A 948 -6.80 -9.28 -37.60
CA VAL A 948 -6.91 -8.82 -36.20
C VAL A 948 -5.67 -8.03 -35.78
N ALA A 949 -5.89 -7.03 -34.92
CA ALA A 949 -4.80 -6.23 -34.36
C ALA A 949 -3.92 -7.07 -33.43
N VAL A 950 -2.62 -6.82 -33.43
CA VAL A 950 -1.65 -7.46 -32.51
C VAL A 950 -1.00 -6.36 -31.68
N ILE A 951 -1.04 -6.47 -30.35
CA ILE A 951 -0.46 -5.49 -29.42
C ILE A 951 0.44 -6.26 -28.45
N ASP A 952 1.70 -5.87 -28.34
CA ASP A 952 2.72 -6.52 -27.49
C ASP A 952 2.81 -8.05 -27.69
N GLY A 953 2.66 -8.52 -28.94
CA GLY A 953 2.69 -9.94 -29.29
C GLY A 953 1.39 -10.71 -28.97
N VAL A 954 0.40 -10.06 -28.37
CA VAL A 954 -0.93 -10.63 -28.09
C VAL A 954 -1.88 -10.24 -29.23
N SER A 955 -2.36 -11.24 -29.97
CA SER A 955 -3.38 -11.02 -31.01
C SER A 955 -4.74 -10.76 -30.37
N ALA A 956 -5.44 -9.74 -30.86
CA ALA A 956 -6.81 -9.49 -30.47
C ALA A 956 -7.69 -10.70 -30.83
N PRO A 957 -8.65 -11.09 -29.96
CA PRO A 957 -9.58 -12.16 -30.28
C PRO A 957 -10.34 -11.88 -31.59
N ASN A 958 -10.32 -12.81 -32.53
CA ASN A 958 -11.02 -12.67 -33.80
C ASN A 958 -12.54 -12.82 -33.59
N ARG A 959 -13.28 -11.74 -33.83
CA ARG A 959 -14.74 -11.65 -33.70
C ARG A 959 -15.44 -11.48 -35.05
N SER A 960 -14.78 -11.83 -36.16
CA SER A 960 -15.34 -11.71 -37.52
C SER A 960 -16.64 -12.50 -37.73
N LEU A 961 -16.85 -13.53 -36.92
CA LEU A 961 -18.03 -14.39 -36.99
C LEU A 961 -19.22 -13.88 -36.14
N SER A 962 -19.05 -12.77 -35.42
CA SER A 962 -20.06 -12.27 -34.48
C SER A 962 -21.37 -11.90 -35.19
N GLY A 963 -21.27 -11.26 -36.35
CA GLY A 963 -22.43 -10.87 -37.17
C GLY A 963 -23.03 -11.97 -38.05
N SER A 964 -22.44 -13.17 -38.09
CA SER A 964 -22.91 -14.27 -38.97
C SER A 964 -23.33 -15.52 -38.21
N SER A 965 -22.56 -15.93 -37.20
CA SER A 965 -22.79 -17.16 -36.43
C SER A 965 -22.74 -16.94 -34.91
N GLY A 966 -22.45 -15.72 -34.45
CA GLY A 966 -22.49 -15.32 -33.04
C GLY A 966 -23.78 -14.58 -32.66
N HIS A 967 -23.80 -13.98 -31.47
CA HIS A 967 -24.95 -13.21 -30.97
C HIS A 967 -25.19 -11.87 -31.67
N GLY A 968 -24.27 -11.41 -32.53
CA GLY A 968 -24.45 -10.22 -33.36
C GLY A 968 -25.15 -10.46 -34.70
N ARG A 969 -25.54 -11.70 -34.99
CA ARG A 969 -26.25 -12.04 -36.24
C ARG A 969 -27.64 -11.40 -36.31
N PRO A 970 -28.21 -11.14 -37.50
CA PRO A 970 -29.47 -10.42 -37.65
C PRO A 970 -30.64 -11.00 -36.87
N GLU A 971 -30.68 -12.32 -36.64
CA GLU A 971 -31.74 -13.00 -35.91
C GLU A 971 -31.71 -12.75 -34.39
N VAL A 972 -30.58 -12.29 -33.85
CA VAL A 972 -30.37 -12.00 -32.42
C VAL A 972 -30.14 -10.50 -32.20
N GLY A 973 -29.33 -9.87 -33.06
CA GLY A 973 -29.22 -8.42 -33.17
C GLY A 973 -28.37 -7.74 -32.10
N LEU A 974 -27.63 -8.48 -31.26
CA LEU A 974 -26.92 -7.88 -30.15
C LEU A 974 -25.67 -7.12 -30.61
N GLN A 975 -25.58 -5.85 -30.23
CA GLN A 975 -24.41 -5.01 -30.49
C GLN A 975 -23.32 -5.27 -29.45
N CYS A 976 -22.04 -5.06 -29.80
CA CYS A 976 -20.93 -5.27 -28.86
C CYS A 976 -21.11 -4.47 -27.56
N GLN A 977 -21.69 -3.26 -27.64
CA GLN A 977 -21.95 -2.38 -26.52
C GLN A 977 -23.21 -2.75 -25.74
N GLU A 978 -23.84 -3.89 -25.97
CA GLU A 978 -24.88 -4.44 -25.10
C GLU A 978 -24.27 -5.37 -24.06
N CYS A 979 -23.23 -6.11 -24.42
CA CYS A 979 -22.48 -6.95 -23.47
C CYS A 979 -21.22 -6.29 -22.90
N HIS A 980 -20.60 -5.38 -23.66
CA HIS A 980 -19.36 -4.74 -23.28
C HIS A 980 -19.54 -3.26 -22.95
N ASP A 981 -18.75 -2.77 -21.99
CA ASP A 981 -18.57 -1.34 -21.73
C ASP A 981 -17.28 -0.88 -22.41
N ARG A 982 -17.45 -0.04 -23.43
CA ARG A 982 -16.37 0.54 -24.23
C ARG A 982 -15.41 1.42 -23.41
N ASN A 983 -15.82 1.83 -22.21
CA ASN A 983 -15.02 2.69 -21.35
C ASN A 983 -14.16 1.93 -20.34
N LYS A 984 -14.37 0.60 -20.22
CA LYS A 984 -13.55 -0.26 -19.35
C LYS A 984 -12.19 -0.54 -19.98
N GLN A 985 -11.22 -0.84 -19.12
CA GLN A 985 -9.87 -1.19 -19.54
C GLN A 985 -9.89 -2.43 -20.44
N HIS A 986 -9.50 -2.24 -21.71
CA HIS A 986 -9.57 -3.29 -22.73
C HIS A 986 -8.36 -4.22 -22.73
N LEU A 987 -7.16 -3.71 -22.40
CA LEU A 987 -5.90 -4.46 -22.39
C LEU A 987 -5.41 -4.66 -20.95
N GLY A 988 -5.13 -5.92 -20.56
CA GLY A 988 -4.55 -6.29 -19.26
C GLY A 988 -5.51 -6.28 -18.05
N GLY A 989 -6.81 -6.05 -18.26
CA GLY A 989 -7.85 -6.09 -17.20
C GLY A 989 -8.80 -7.29 -17.30
N SER A 990 -9.79 -7.36 -16.40
CA SER A 990 -10.82 -8.43 -16.29
C SER A 990 -11.81 -8.54 -17.48
N GLY A 991 -11.45 -8.01 -18.65
CA GLY A 991 -12.31 -7.91 -19.84
C GLY A 991 -13.24 -6.68 -19.83
N MET A 992 -13.82 -6.34 -20.99
CA MET A 992 -14.74 -5.21 -21.15
C MET A 992 -16.20 -5.55 -20.79
N LEU A 993 -16.49 -6.68 -20.13
CA LEU A 993 -17.87 -7.03 -19.80
C LEU A 993 -18.50 -5.94 -18.93
N LYS A 994 -19.78 -5.62 -19.16
CA LYS A 994 -20.52 -4.75 -18.24
C LYS A 994 -20.55 -5.37 -16.85
N ASP A 995 -20.56 -4.52 -15.83
CA ASP A 995 -20.58 -4.99 -14.44
C ASP A 995 -21.80 -5.87 -14.13
N ASP A 996 -22.95 -5.57 -14.75
CA ASP A 996 -24.18 -6.36 -14.61
C ASP A 996 -24.10 -7.77 -15.21
N LEU A 997 -23.13 -8.00 -16.10
CA LEU A 997 -22.87 -9.30 -16.72
C LEU A 997 -21.68 -10.01 -16.07
N GLY A 998 -20.87 -9.33 -15.26
CA GLY A 998 -19.77 -9.95 -14.50
C GLY A 998 -20.26 -10.64 -13.22
N GLY A 999 -19.58 -11.69 -12.76
CA GLY A 999 -19.89 -12.29 -11.47
C GLY A 999 -19.62 -13.78 -11.35
N ALA A 1000 -20.52 -14.49 -10.68
CA ALA A 1000 -20.45 -15.94 -10.52
C ALA A 1000 -20.44 -16.65 -11.88
N LEU A 1001 -19.90 -17.86 -11.92
CA LEU A 1001 -19.74 -18.66 -13.13
C LEU A 1001 -21.05 -18.67 -13.96
N ASN A 1002 -20.97 -18.20 -15.21
CA ASN A 1002 -22.06 -18.14 -16.21
C ASN A 1002 -23.11 -17.04 -16.03
N ASN A 1003 -22.93 -16.11 -15.07
CA ASN A 1003 -23.85 -14.99 -14.88
C ASN A 1003 -24.09 -14.19 -16.18
N GLU A 1004 -23.05 -13.99 -16.99
CA GLU A 1004 -23.11 -13.28 -18.27
C GLU A 1004 -24.04 -13.94 -19.29
N CYS A 1005 -24.15 -15.27 -19.25
CA CYS A 1005 -25.00 -16.04 -20.15
C CYS A 1005 -26.41 -16.18 -19.57
N ASN A 1006 -26.50 -16.49 -18.27
CA ASN A 1006 -27.78 -16.71 -17.59
C ASN A 1006 -28.65 -15.46 -17.60
N TYR A 1007 -28.05 -14.26 -17.60
CA TYR A 1007 -28.77 -12.99 -17.70
C TYR A 1007 -29.78 -12.96 -18.85
N CYS A 1008 -29.41 -13.49 -20.02
CA CYS A 1008 -30.33 -13.59 -21.16
C CYS A 1008 -30.95 -14.99 -21.27
N HIS A 1009 -30.17 -16.05 -21.08
CA HIS A 1009 -30.61 -17.41 -21.39
C HIS A 1009 -31.54 -18.02 -20.32
N ASP A 1010 -31.59 -17.52 -19.08
CA ASP A 1010 -32.58 -17.97 -18.09
C ASP A 1010 -33.90 -17.19 -18.17
N ASP A 1011 -33.92 -16.09 -18.93
CA ASP A 1011 -35.10 -15.25 -19.13
C ASP A 1011 -35.83 -15.64 -20.42
N THR A 1012 -37.01 -16.25 -20.28
CA THR A 1012 -37.84 -16.68 -21.42
C THR A 1012 -38.49 -15.53 -22.17
N ASP A 1013 -38.50 -14.32 -21.60
CA ASP A 1013 -38.96 -13.11 -22.28
C ASP A 1013 -37.89 -12.57 -23.24
N LEU A 1014 -36.61 -12.81 -22.93
CA LEU A 1014 -35.46 -12.43 -23.76
C LEU A 1014 -35.07 -13.53 -24.77
N VAL A 1015 -35.20 -14.81 -24.40
CA VAL A 1015 -34.94 -15.95 -25.28
C VAL A 1015 -36.14 -16.89 -25.31
N GLN A 1016 -36.91 -16.84 -26.40
CA GLN A 1016 -38.16 -17.59 -26.54
C GLN A 1016 -37.99 -19.02 -27.09
N ASP A 1017 -36.80 -19.40 -27.56
CA ASP A 1017 -36.51 -20.76 -28.03
C ASP A 1017 -36.17 -21.67 -26.83
N ASP A 1018 -37.04 -22.62 -26.52
CA ASP A 1018 -36.89 -23.57 -25.41
C ASP A 1018 -35.60 -24.42 -25.46
N ASN A 1019 -35.00 -24.58 -26.64
CA ASN A 1019 -33.71 -25.27 -26.79
C ASN A 1019 -32.50 -24.38 -26.51
N ARG A 1020 -32.74 -23.08 -26.31
CA ARG A 1020 -31.73 -22.04 -26.06
C ARG A 1020 -32.01 -21.22 -24.80
N SER A 1021 -33.16 -21.43 -24.15
CA SER A 1021 -33.51 -20.88 -22.84
C SER A 1021 -33.40 -21.93 -21.73
N ARG A 1022 -33.19 -21.49 -20.47
CA ARG A 1022 -33.00 -22.32 -19.28
C ARG A 1022 -31.84 -23.32 -19.43
N MET A 1023 -30.79 -22.87 -20.12
CA MET A 1023 -29.60 -23.66 -20.38
C MET A 1023 -28.87 -23.92 -19.05
N ARG A 1024 -28.64 -25.19 -18.74
CA ARG A 1024 -27.89 -25.56 -17.54
C ARG A 1024 -26.43 -25.80 -17.91
N SER A 1025 -25.55 -25.62 -16.94
CA SER A 1025 -24.14 -25.93 -17.13
C SER A 1025 -23.89 -27.44 -17.09
N HIS A 1026 -22.87 -27.89 -17.83
CA HIS A 1026 -22.43 -29.28 -17.79
C HIS A 1026 -21.81 -29.63 -16.44
N ARG A 1027 -21.98 -30.88 -15.96
CA ARG A 1027 -21.46 -31.35 -14.66
C ARG A 1027 -20.44 -32.46 -14.83
N SER A 1028 -19.36 -32.38 -14.07
CA SER A 1028 -18.34 -33.43 -13.98
C SER A 1028 -18.70 -34.53 -12.97
N LYS A 1029 -18.02 -35.68 -13.06
CA LYS A 1029 -18.18 -36.83 -12.15
C LYS A 1029 -17.90 -36.49 -10.67
N SER A 1030 -17.05 -35.49 -10.39
CA SER A 1030 -16.76 -34.99 -9.04
C SER A 1030 -17.75 -33.93 -8.53
N GLY A 1031 -18.80 -33.62 -9.31
CA GLY A 1031 -19.83 -32.64 -8.95
C GLY A 1031 -19.52 -31.18 -9.34
N GLY A 1032 -18.35 -30.91 -9.94
CA GLY A 1032 -17.98 -29.59 -10.44
C GLY A 1032 -18.79 -29.18 -11.68
N VAL A 1033 -19.07 -27.89 -11.81
CA VAL A 1033 -19.88 -27.28 -12.89
C VAL A 1033 -18.96 -26.54 -13.86
N SER A 1034 -19.12 -26.76 -15.17
CA SER A 1034 -18.32 -26.11 -16.22
C SER A 1034 -18.86 -24.71 -16.59
N ALA A 1035 -17.95 -23.82 -17.00
CA ALA A 1035 -18.35 -22.54 -17.58
C ALA A 1035 -18.96 -22.74 -18.97
N CYS A 1036 -20.00 -22.00 -19.33
CA CYS A 1036 -20.58 -22.00 -20.68
C CYS A 1036 -19.52 -21.61 -21.72
N LEU A 1037 -18.63 -20.69 -21.38
CA LEU A 1037 -17.54 -20.23 -22.24
C LEU A 1037 -16.43 -21.27 -22.47
N GLU A 1038 -16.41 -22.39 -21.72
CA GLU A 1038 -15.51 -23.52 -22.03
C GLU A 1038 -15.91 -24.22 -23.33
N CYS A 1039 -17.21 -24.21 -23.64
CA CYS A 1039 -17.78 -24.90 -24.79
C CYS A 1039 -18.24 -23.92 -25.88
N HIS A 1040 -18.76 -22.75 -25.49
CA HIS A 1040 -19.30 -21.76 -26.42
C HIS A 1040 -18.38 -20.55 -26.58
N ASP A 1041 -18.30 -20.02 -27.81
CA ASP A 1041 -17.82 -18.66 -28.07
C ASP A 1041 -19.00 -17.79 -28.53
N PRO A 1042 -19.53 -16.89 -27.69
CA PRO A 1042 -20.70 -16.08 -28.02
C PRO A 1042 -20.47 -15.14 -29.22
N HIS A 1043 -19.22 -14.98 -29.65
CA HIS A 1043 -18.87 -14.22 -30.85
C HIS A 1043 -18.87 -15.05 -32.13
N GLY A 1044 -19.34 -16.30 -32.10
CA GLY A 1044 -19.49 -17.13 -33.28
C GLY A 1044 -18.32 -18.08 -33.52
N THR A 1045 -18.62 -19.17 -34.23
CA THR A 1045 -17.67 -20.24 -34.60
C THR A 1045 -18.06 -20.80 -35.96
N GLY A 1046 -17.25 -21.68 -36.55
CA GLY A 1046 -17.56 -22.29 -37.85
C GLY A 1046 -18.80 -23.20 -37.87
N ASN A 1047 -19.41 -23.50 -36.72
CA ASN A 1047 -20.66 -24.25 -36.62
C ASN A 1047 -21.84 -23.37 -36.23
N THR A 1048 -23.05 -23.91 -36.37
CA THR A 1048 -24.33 -23.21 -36.17
C THR A 1048 -24.68 -22.93 -34.70
N SER A 1049 -23.90 -23.45 -33.75
CA SER A 1049 -24.24 -23.48 -32.32
C SER A 1049 -23.21 -22.77 -31.44
N MET A 1050 -22.32 -21.97 -32.04
CA MET A 1050 -21.26 -21.24 -31.34
C MET A 1050 -20.30 -22.14 -30.54
N ILE A 1051 -20.21 -23.43 -30.87
CA ILE A 1051 -19.35 -24.37 -30.15
C ILE A 1051 -17.90 -24.15 -30.57
N ARG A 1052 -16.98 -24.04 -29.63
CA ARG A 1052 -15.55 -23.87 -29.95
C ARG A 1052 -15.04 -25.04 -30.79
N SER A 1053 -14.23 -24.74 -31.80
CA SER A 1053 -13.56 -25.76 -32.63
C SER A 1053 -12.48 -26.55 -31.88
N THR A 1054 -12.10 -26.09 -30.69
CA THR A 1054 -11.13 -26.74 -29.81
C THR A 1054 -11.62 -26.63 -28.37
N ILE A 1055 -11.72 -27.76 -27.68
CA ILE A 1055 -12.16 -27.86 -26.28
C ILE A 1055 -11.12 -28.70 -25.54
N LEU A 1056 -10.67 -28.23 -24.37
CA LEU A 1056 -9.59 -28.86 -23.58
C LEU A 1056 -8.30 -29.13 -24.38
N GLY A 1057 -7.99 -28.26 -25.36
CA GLY A 1057 -6.82 -28.39 -26.23
C GLY A 1057 -6.95 -29.45 -27.33
N GLN A 1058 -8.10 -30.11 -27.46
CA GLN A 1058 -8.37 -31.09 -28.50
C GLN A 1058 -9.30 -30.51 -29.58
N PRO A 1059 -8.98 -30.67 -30.87
CA PRO A 1059 -9.88 -30.27 -31.94
C PRO A 1059 -11.14 -31.14 -31.89
N ILE A 1060 -12.29 -30.53 -32.15
CA ILE A 1060 -13.56 -31.27 -32.25
C ILE A 1060 -14.05 -31.30 -33.69
N SER A 1061 -14.70 -32.38 -34.09
CA SER A 1061 -15.35 -32.53 -35.40
C SER A 1061 -16.86 -32.30 -35.26
N TYR A 1062 -17.29 -31.05 -35.08
CA TYR A 1062 -18.71 -30.67 -34.95
C TYR A 1062 -19.12 -29.60 -35.96
N SER A 1063 -20.17 -29.86 -36.73
CA SER A 1063 -20.70 -28.94 -37.75
C SER A 1063 -22.12 -28.43 -37.47
N GLY A 1064 -22.90 -29.11 -36.62
CA GLY A 1064 -24.24 -28.66 -36.21
C GLY A 1064 -25.24 -29.81 -35.97
N GLY A 1065 -26.27 -29.56 -35.15
CA GLY A 1065 -27.32 -30.54 -34.83
C GLY A 1065 -26.77 -31.81 -34.15
N GLU A 1066 -27.13 -32.99 -34.67
CA GLU A 1066 -26.55 -34.28 -34.24
C GLU A 1066 -25.23 -34.63 -34.95
N ILE A 1067 -24.86 -33.88 -36.00
CA ILE A 1067 -23.70 -34.19 -36.84
C ILE A 1067 -22.42 -33.75 -36.11
N GLY A 1068 -21.64 -34.73 -35.68
CA GLY A 1068 -20.38 -34.51 -34.99
C GLY A 1068 -20.45 -34.50 -33.45
N LEU A 1069 -21.59 -34.89 -32.87
CA LEU A 1069 -21.65 -35.22 -31.43
C LEU A 1069 -20.72 -36.39 -31.10
N VAL A 1070 -20.71 -37.38 -31.98
CA VAL A 1070 -19.81 -38.54 -31.97
C VAL A 1070 -19.19 -38.66 -33.36
N ASN A 1071 -17.87 -38.85 -33.42
CA ASN A 1071 -17.16 -39.18 -34.64
C ASN A 1071 -16.56 -40.58 -34.50
N THR A 1072 -17.13 -41.56 -35.20
CA THR A 1072 -16.71 -42.97 -35.11
C THR A 1072 -15.40 -43.27 -35.83
N VAL A 1073 -14.87 -42.32 -36.61
CA VAL A 1073 -13.61 -42.48 -37.35
C VAL A 1073 -12.45 -41.88 -36.55
N THR A 1074 -12.58 -40.62 -36.13
CA THR A 1074 -11.49 -39.91 -35.44
C THR A 1074 -11.58 -39.99 -33.93
N ASN A 1075 -12.73 -40.39 -33.38
CA ASN A 1075 -13.05 -40.33 -31.94
C ASN A 1075 -12.89 -38.93 -31.34
N GLN A 1076 -13.06 -37.89 -32.17
CA GLN A 1076 -12.98 -36.47 -31.81
C GLN A 1076 -14.32 -35.76 -31.98
N GLY A 1077 -15.45 -36.46 -31.79
CA GLY A 1077 -16.76 -35.81 -31.67
C GLY A 1077 -16.85 -34.94 -30.41
N LEU A 1078 -17.81 -34.02 -30.37
CA LEU A 1078 -18.00 -33.08 -29.25
C LEU A 1078 -18.07 -33.79 -27.88
N CYS A 1079 -18.84 -34.87 -27.78
CA CYS A 1079 -19.00 -35.61 -26.53
C CYS A 1079 -17.72 -36.38 -26.17
N GLN A 1080 -17.03 -36.94 -27.17
CA GLN A 1080 -15.85 -37.78 -26.97
C GLN A 1080 -14.67 -37.00 -26.42
N VAL A 1081 -14.49 -35.74 -26.82
CA VAL A 1081 -13.37 -34.90 -26.36
C VAL A 1081 -13.40 -34.61 -24.85
N CYS A 1082 -14.60 -34.51 -24.27
CA CYS A 1082 -14.76 -34.19 -22.85
C CYS A 1082 -14.87 -35.43 -21.96
N HIS A 1083 -15.37 -36.54 -22.49
CA HIS A 1083 -15.60 -37.76 -21.74
C HIS A 1083 -14.31 -38.59 -21.60
N THR A 1084 -13.59 -38.40 -20.49
CA THR A 1084 -12.31 -39.12 -20.24
C THR A 1084 -12.45 -40.33 -19.31
N GLY A 1085 -13.53 -40.41 -18.53
CA GLY A 1085 -13.75 -41.44 -17.50
C GLY A 1085 -15.17 -42.02 -17.46
N THR A 1086 -15.98 -41.76 -18.49
CA THR A 1086 -17.29 -42.41 -18.68
C THR A 1086 -17.11 -43.81 -19.24
N LYS A 1087 -18.15 -44.65 -19.16
CA LYS A 1087 -18.10 -46.00 -19.73
C LYS A 1087 -18.09 -45.97 -21.27
N TYR A 1088 -18.88 -45.06 -21.85
CA TYR A 1088 -19.08 -44.88 -23.29
C TYR A 1088 -18.60 -43.50 -23.77
N TYR A 1089 -18.32 -43.39 -25.07
CA TYR A 1089 -17.82 -42.19 -25.77
C TYR A 1089 -16.55 -41.62 -25.16
N ARG A 1090 -15.59 -42.48 -24.83
CA ARG A 1090 -14.32 -42.04 -24.25
C ARG A 1090 -13.41 -41.38 -25.27
N ALA A 1091 -12.74 -40.31 -24.87
CA ALA A 1091 -11.75 -39.61 -25.68
C ALA A 1091 -10.69 -40.59 -26.21
N GLY A 1092 -10.56 -40.67 -27.55
CA GLY A 1092 -9.58 -41.53 -28.21
C GLY A 1092 -9.88 -43.03 -28.18
N VAL A 1093 -11.04 -43.46 -27.68
CA VAL A 1093 -11.47 -44.87 -27.67
C VAL A 1093 -12.61 -45.06 -28.67
N PRO A 1094 -12.50 -46.01 -29.63
CA PRO A 1094 -13.60 -46.36 -30.52
C PRO A 1094 -14.82 -46.85 -29.74
N GLU A 1095 -15.99 -46.28 -30.01
CA GLU A 1095 -17.26 -46.69 -29.40
C GLU A 1095 -17.97 -47.72 -30.29
N THR A 1096 -18.29 -48.89 -29.74
CA THR A 1096 -18.92 -49.99 -30.49
C THR A 1096 -20.23 -50.50 -29.87
N GLU A 1097 -20.62 -50.01 -28.69
CA GLU A 1097 -21.71 -50.61 -27.90
C GLU A 1097 -22.87 -49.63 -27.58
N HIS A 1098 -22.71 -48.34 -27.89
CA HIS A 1098 -23.73 -47.30 -27.64
C HIS A 1098 -24.15 -46.53 -28.93
N ASP A 1099 -25.35 -45.94 -28.94
CA ASP A 1099 -25.96 -45.27 -30.11
C ASP A 1099 -25.20 -44.04 -30.64
N SER A 1100 -24.75 -44.04 -31.89
CA SER A 1100 -23.99 -42.92 -32.46
C SER A 1100 -24.84 -41.70 -32.89
N SER A 1101 -26.17 -41.76 -32.72
CA SER A 1101 -27.14 -40.71 -33.07
C SER A 1101 -28.28 -40.65 -32.05
N GLY A 1102 -29.10 -39.58 -32.02
CA GLY A 1102 -30.23 -39.46 -31.10
C GLY A 1102 -29.87 -39.08 -29.66
N CYS A 1103 -28.61 -38.71 -29.39
CA CYS A 1103 -28.10 -38.53 -28.03
C CYS A 1103 -28.89 -37.50 -27.22
N LEU A 1104 -29.35 -36.42 -27.86
CA LEU A 1104 -30.02 -35.29 -27.19
C LEU A 1104 -31.44 -35.61 -26.71
N ALA A 1105 -32.04 -36.72 -27.15
CA ALA A 1105 -33.33 -37.19 -26.62
C ALA A 1105 -33.22 -37.70 -25.17
N CYS A 1106 -32.06 -38.28 -24.83
CA CYS A 1106 -31.75 -38.81 -23.50
C CYS A 1106 -30.85 -37.85 -22.70
N HIS A 1107 -29.97 -37.13 -23.38
CA HIS A 1107 -29.01 -36.17 -22.83
C HIS A 1107 -29.37 -34.75 -23.27
N GLN A 1108 -30.43 -34.18 -22.71
CA GLN A 1108 -30.92 -32.85 -23.09
C GLN A 1108 -29.98 -31.73 -22.62
N HIS A 1109 -29.79 -30.72 -23.45
CA HIS A 1109 -28.99 -29.55 -23.10
C HIS A 1109 -29.63 -28.68 -22.00
N ASN A 1110 -30.96 -28.55 -21.99
CA ASN A 1110 -31.74 -27.81 -20.99
C ASN A 1110 -32.23 -28.68 -19.82
N GLY A 1111 -31.62 -29.84 -19.60
CA GLY A 1111 -32.06 -30.80 -18.61
C GLY A 1111 -32.04 -30.24 -17.17
N PRO A 1112 -33.11 -30.39 -16.35
CA PRO A 1112 -33.18 -29.82 -15.00
C PRO A 1112 -32.09 -30.28 -14.03
N ALA A 1113 -31.52 -31.48 -14.22
CA ALA A 1113 -30.39 -31.97 -13.43
C ALA A 1113 -29.02 -31.34 -13.82
N GLY A 1114 -28.92 -30.79 -15.02
CA GLY A 1114 -27.70 -30.29 -15.65
C GLY A 1114 -27.67 -30.59 -17.15
N ALA A 1115 -26.90 -29.83 -17.92
CA ALA A 1115 -26.78 -30.05 -19.36
C ALA A 1115 -26.19 -31.41 -19.67
N PHE A 1116 -26.83 -32.12 -20.60
CA PHE A 1116 -26.45 -33.44 -21.08
C PHE A 1116 -26.39 -34.52 -20.00
N LEU A 1117 -26.87 -34.23 -18.78
CA LEU A 1117 -27.07 -35.27 -17.78
C LEU A 1117 -28.30 -36.10 -18.13
N ILE A 1118 -28.20 -37.39 -17.88
CA ILE A 1118 -29.36 -38.27 -17.93
C ILE A 1118 -30.36 -37.78 -16.89
N GLN A 1119 -31.59 -37.50 -17.34
CA GLN A 1119 -32.61 -36.95 -16.46
C GLN A 1119 -33.08 -38.07 -15.52
N VAL A 1120 -32.53 -38.10 -14.30
CA VAL A 1120 -32.78 -39.12 -13.26
C VAL A 1120 -34.26 -39.23 -12.85
N THR A 1121 -35.09 -38.26 -13.23
CA THR A 1121 -36.55 -38.29 -13.05
C THR A 1121 -37.25 -39.19 -14.08
N LYS A 1122 -36.56 -39.62 -15.12
CA LYS A 1122 -37.09 -40.60 -16.05
C LYS A 1122 -36.57 -41.99 -15.67
N GLN A 1123 -37.49 -42.89 -15.33
CA GLN A 1123 -37.19 -44.32 -15.08
C GLN A 1123 -36.49 -44.93 -16.31
N CYS A 1124 -35.75 -46.04 -16.15
CA CYS A 1124 -35.04 -46.74 -17.23
C CYS A 1124 -35.94 -46.92 -18.49
N ASP A 1125 -37.21 -47.16 -18.23
CA ASP A 1125 -38.35 -47.27 -19.14
C ASP A 1125 -38.61 -46.06 -20.05
N SER A 1126 -38.05 -44.90 -19.73
CA SER A 1126 -38.18 -43.72 -20.58
C SER A 1126 -37.25 -43.73 -21.79
N CYS A 1127 -36.19 -44.54 -21.71
CA CYS A 1127 -35.19 -44.73 -22.76
C CYS A 1127 -35.31 -46.14 -23.36
N HIS A 1128 -35.63 -47.15 -22.53
CA HIS A 1128 -35.75 -48.57 -22.91
C HIS A 1128 -37.20 -49.11 -23.00
N GLY A 1129 -38.18 -48.26 -22.66
CA GLY A 1129 -39.60 -48.56 -22.76
C GLY A 1129 -40.17 -49.45 -21.67
N TYR A 1130 -41.50 -49.43 -21.48
CA TYR A 1130 -42.21 -50.30 -20.53
C TYR A 1130 -43.42 -51.02 -21.16
N PRO A 1131 -43.46 -52.37 -21.12
CA PRO A 1131 -42.34 -53.25 -20.76
C PRO A 1131 -41.23 -53.23 -21.84
N PRO A 1132 -39.96 -53.55 -21.50
CA PRO A 1132 -38.87 -53.67 -22.47
C PRO A 1132 -39.11 -54.83 -23.44
N ALA A 1133 -38.77 -54.62 -24.73
CA ALA A 1133 -39.18 -55.48 -25.85
C ALA A 1133 -37.99 -56.05 -26.65
N ALA A 1134 -37.82 -57.37 -26.72
CA ALA A 1134 -36.77 -57.99 -27.54
C ALA A 1134 -36.93 -57.67 -29.05
N ARG A 1135 -35.84 -57.27 -29.71
CA ARG A 1135 -35.86 -56.78 -31.11
C ARG A 1135 -36.31 -57.83 -32.12
N GLU A 1136 -36.09 -59.12 -31.83
CA GLU A 1136 -36.44 -60.24 -32.72
C GLU A 1136 -37.89 -60.74 -32.55
N ALA A 1137 -38.53 -60.51 -31.40
CA ALA A 1137 -39.88 -61.04 -31.09
C ALA A 1137 -41.03 -60.08 -31.46
N ALA A 1138 -40.72 -58.82 -31.75
CA ALA A 1138 -41.69 -57.72 -31.86
C ALA A 1138 -42.09 -57.33 -33.30
N PHE A 1139 -41.54 -58.00 -34.32
CA PHE A 1139 -41.79 -57.68 -35.72
C PHE A 1139 -43.27 -57.72 -36.19
N PRO A 1140 -44.20 -58.49 -35.55
CA PRO A 1140 -45.63 -58.42 -35.87
C PRO A 1140 -46.45 -57.44 -35.02
N ILE A 1141 -45.86 -56.75 -34.02
CA ILE A 1141 -46.59 -56.03 -32.98
C ILE A 1141 -46.36 -54.52 -33.12
N GLY A 1142 -47.42 -53.75 -33.43
CA GLY A 1142 -47.36 -52.30 -33.49
C GLY A 1142 -47.34 -51.64 -32.11
N PHE A 1143 -46.31 -50.84 -31.83
CA PHE A 1143 -46.20 -50.00 -30.63
C PHE A 1143 -46.94 -48.66 -30.81
N GLY A 1144 -47.43 -48.06 -29.72
CA GLY A 1144 -47.79 -46.63 -29.69
C GLY A 1144 -49.26 -46.26 -29.96
N THR A 1145 -50.21 -47.20 -29.90
CA THR A 1145 -51.65 -46.88 -29.87
C THR A 1145 -52.19 -46.88 -28.43
N MET A 1146 -53.14 -45.99 -28.09
CA MET A 1146 -53.72 -45.91 -26.74
C MET A 1146 -54.21 -47.29 -26.28
N ALA A 1147 -53.69 -47.76 -25.14
CA ALA A 1147 -53.93 -49.07 -24.52
C ALA A 1147 -53.22 -50.30 -25.15
N ASN A 1148 -52.16 -50.10 -25.96
CA ASN A 1148 -51.28 -51.17 -26.44
C ASN A 1148 -49.79 -50.87 -26.15
N TRP A 1149 -49.31 -51.23 -24.95
CA TRP A 1149 -47.92 -51.05 -24.49
C TRP A 1149 -47.32 -49.71 -24.90
N SER A 1150 -48.00 -48.63 -24.51
CA SER A 1150 -47.83 -47.28 -25.07
C SER A 1150 -46.44 -46.67 -24.90
N SER A 1151 -45.62 -47.23 -24.01
CA SER A 1151 -44.25 -46.81 -23.76
C SER A 1151 -43.20 -47.86 -24.12
N ALA A 1152 -43.56 -49.03 -24.66
CA ALA A 1152 -42.58 -50.09 -24.94
C ALA A 1152 -41.60 -49.69 -26.05
N SER A 1153 -40.32 -50.07 -25.89
CA SER A 1153 -39.27 -49.86 -26.88
C SER A 1153 -38.28 -51.04 -26.86
N PHE A 1154 -37.44 -51.12 -27.90
CA PHE A 1154 -36.59 -52.29 -28.09
C PHE A 1154 -35.43 -52.33 -27.09
N GLU A 1155 -35.26 -53.45 -26.38
CA GLU A 1155 -34.12 -53.69 -25.50
C GLU A 1155 -32.86 -54.12 -26.29
N ARG A 1156 -31.67 -53.81 -25.73
CA ARG A 1156 -30.35 -54.26 -26.24
C ARG A 1156 -29.73 -55.39 -25.42
N TYR A 1157 -30.47 -55.97 -24.47
CA TYR A 1157 -30.02 -57.09 -23.64
C TYR A 1157 -31.07 -58.22 -23.66
N SER A 1158 -30.62 -59.48 -23.58
CA SER A 1158 -31.44 -60.69 -23.82
C SER A 1158 -32.33 -61.11 -22.62
N GLY A 1159 -32.52 -60.23 -21.64
CA GLY A 1159 -33.05 -60.62 -20.32
C GLY A 1159 -34.57 -60.79 -20.25
N GLY A 1160 -35.35 -60.16 -21.15
CA GLY A 1160 -36.81 -60.15 -21.10
C GLY A 1160 -37.51 -61.25 -21.92
N GLY A 1161 -36.78 -61.93 -22.80
CA GLY A 1161 -37.23 -63.12 -23.52
C GLY A 1161 -38.58 -63.00 -24.23
N GLY A 1162 -38.91 -61.85 -24.84
CA GLY A 1162 -40.11 -61.64 -25.69
C GLY A 1162 -41.49 -61.83 -25.01
N ALA A 1163 -41.54 -62.39 -23.81
CA ALA A 1163 -42.74 -62.83 -23.13
C ALA A 1163 -43.54 -61.64 -22.57
N HIS A 1164 -42.87 -60.52 -22.27
CA HIS A 1164 -43.51 -59.26 -21.88
C HIS A 1164 -44.43 -58.65 -22.96
N LEU A 1165 -44.29 -59.10 -24.22
CA LEU A 1165 -45.12 -58.66 -25.34
C LEU A 1165 -46.28 -59.63 -25.63
N VAL A 1166 -46.57 -60.54 -24.69
CA VAL A 1166 -47.73 -61.40 -24.76
C VAL A 1166 -48.85 -60.75 -23.92
N PRO A 1167 -50.01 -60.42 -24.49
CA PRO A 1167 -51.09 -59.69 -23.77
C PRO A 1167 -51.62 -60.45 -22.56
N ALA A 1168 -51.52 -61.78 -22.60
CA ALA A 1168 -51.87 -62.63 -21.49
C ALA A 1168 -50.85 -62.55 -20.34
N HIS A 1169 -49.59 -62.17 -20.62
CA HIS A 1169 -48.47 -62.08 -19.67
C HIS A 1169 -48.32 -60.74 -19.00
N VAL A 1170 -48.29 -59.68 -19.80
CA VAL A 1170 -48.30 -58.31 -19.32
C VAL A 1170 -49.46 -57.64 -20.03
N ALA A 1171 -50.44 -57.17 -19.25
CA ALA A 1171 -51.61 -56.55 -19.83
C ALA A 1171 -51.20 -55.35 -20.71
N LYS A 1172 -51.81 -55.24 -21.88
CA LYS A 1172 -51.53 -54.18 -22.86
C LYS A 1172 -51.72 -52.75 -22.31
N SER A 1173 -52.48 -52.63 -21.23
CA SER A 1173 -52.76 -51.37 -20.53
C SER A 1173 -51.70 -50.95 -19.52
N VAL A 1174 -50.71 -51.81 -19.23
CA VAL A 1174 -49.67 -51.57 -18.23
C VAL A 1174 -48.81 -50.35 -18.62
N ARG A 1175 -48.57 -49.47 -17.66
CA ARG A 1175 -47.83 -48.20 -17.80
C ARG A 1175 -46.68 -48.14 -16.79
N PRO A 1176 -45.65 -47.31 -17.02
CA PRO A 1176 -44.56 -47.11 -16.07
C PRO A 1176 -45.03 -46.73 -14.65
N SER A 1177 -46.17 -46.02 -14.54
CA SER A 1177 -46.80 -45.66 -13.27
C SER A 1177 -47.26 -46.85 -12.43
N ASP A 1178 -47.47 -48.02 -13.03
CA ASP A 1178 -47.92 -49.23 -12.34
C ASP A 1178 -46.77 -49.91 -11.58
N GLY A 1179 -45.52 -49.48 -11.84
CA GLY A 1179 -44.31 -50.05 -11.27
C GLY A 1179 -44.22 -51.57 -11.48
N TRP A 1180 -43.45 -52.25 -10.62
CA TRP A 1180 -43.25 -53.71 -10.71
C TRP A 1180 -44.43 -54.55 -10.21
N SER A 1181 -45.54 -53.91 -9.80
CA SER A 1181 -46.68 -54.60 -9.17
C SER A 1181 -47.30 -55.69 -10.07
N SER A 1182 -47.30 -55.45 -11.38
CA SER A 1182 -47.77 -56.40 -12.40
C SER A 1182 -46.82 -57.61 -12.58
N CYS A 1183 -45.57 -57.50 -12.13
CA CYS A 1183 -44.52 -58.51 -12.32
C CYS A 1183 -44.23 -59.29 -11.03
N THR A 1184 -44.34 -58.65 -9.86
CA THR A 1184 -44.00 -59.22 -8.55
C THR A 1184 -44.96 -60.31 -8.06
N MET A 1185 -46.07 -60.55 -8.76
CA MET A 1185 -46.97 -61.66 -8.45
C MET A 1185 -46.39 -63.04 -8.80
N CYS A 1186 -45.40 -63.09 -9.70
CA CYS A 1186 -44.79 -64.34 -10.16
C CYS A 1186 -43.26 -64.33 -10.06
N HIS A 1187 -42.62 -63.15 -9.94
CA HIS A 1187 -41.17 -63.00 -9.80
C HIS A 1187 -40.80 -62.44 -8.43
N ASP A 1188 -39.63 -62.86 -7.91
CA ASP A 1188 -39.05 -62.28 -6.69
C ASP A 1188 -38.79 -60.77 -6.88
N PRO A 1189 -39.33 -59.89 -6.03
CA PRO A 1189 -39.05 -58.45 -6.07
C PRO A 1189 -37.54 -58.14 -6.01
N GLY A 1190 -36.75 -58.96 -5.30
CA GLY A 1190 -35.31 -58.83 -5.17
C GLY A 1190 -34.55 -59.02 -6.49
N ASN A 1191 -35.14 -59.69 -7.48
CA ASN A 1191 -34.55 -59.83 -8.82
C ASN A 1191 -34.74 -58.58 -9.69
N HIS A 1192 -35.74 -57.74 -9.38
CA HIS A 1192 -36.02 -56.48 -10.08
C HIS A 1192 -35.42 -55.25 -9.36
N LEU A 1193 -35.11 -55.39 -8.05
CA LEU A 1193 -34.59 -54.32 -7.19
C LEU A 1193 -33.06 -54.26 -7.11
N LYS A 1194 -32.34 -55.29 -7.61
CA LYS A 1194 -30.87 -55.37 -7.49
C LYS A 1194 -30.07 -54.50 -8.46
N ASP A 1195 -30.74 -53.74 -9.33
CA ASP A 1195 -30.08 -53.03 -10.44
C ASP A 1195 -30.27 -51.50 -10.39
N LEU A 1196 -30.10 -50.91 -9.21
CA LEU A 1196 -30.10 -49.45 -9.02
C LEU A 1196 -28.78 -48.90 -8.44
N THR A 1197 -27.75 -49.74 -8.32
CA THR A 1197 -26.41 -49.29 -7.93
C THR A 1197 -25.42 -49.48 -9.08
N GLN A 1198 -24.69 -48.42 -9.36
CA GLN A 1198 -24.04 -48.01 -10.61
C GLN A 1198 -22.96 -48.93 -11.24
N ASP A 1199 -22.81 -50.21 -10.85
CA ASP A 1199 -21.59 -50.99 -11.16
C ASP A 1199 -21.76 -52.47 -11.58
N ASN A 1200 -22.93 -52.98 -12.01
CA ASN A 1200 -23.06 -54.39 -12.45
C ASN A 1200 -23.48 -54.59 -13.92
N PRO A 1201 -22.96 -55.62 -14.63
CA PRO A 1201 -23.32 -55.96 -16.01
C PRO A 1201 -24.75 -56.54 -16.12
N PRO A 1202 -25.36 -56.62 -17.33
CA PRO A 1202 -26.74 -57.06 -17.51
C PRO A 1202 -26.97 -58.44 -16.88
N VAL A 1203 -28.11 -58.59 -16.19
CA VAL A 1203 -28.50 -59.83 -15.51
C VAL A 1203 -28.56 -60.97 -16.52
N PHE A 1204 -27.68 -61.95 -16.34
CA PHE A 1204 -27.68 -63.24 -17.03
C PHE A 1204 -29.03 -63.96 -16.85
N ILE A 1205 -29.57 -64.55 -17.93
CA ILE A 1205 -30.89 -65.22 -17.95
C ILE A 1205 -30.94 -66.34 -16.90
N SER A 1206 -29.79 -66.98 -16.63
CA SER A 1206 -29.63 -68.00 -15.59
C SER A 1206 -29.92 -67.53 -14.15
N HIS A 1207 -29.98 -66.22 -13.91
CA HIS A 1207 -30.20 -65.63 -12.58
C HIS A 1207 -31.67 -65.28 -12.27
N ILE A 1208 -32.59 -65.44 -13.22
CA ILE A 1208 -34.02 -65.18 -12.99
C ILE A 1208 -34.61 -66.31 -12.13
N ARG A 1209 -35.06 -65.99 -10.90
CA ARG A 1209 -35.80 -66.93 -10.03
C ARG A 1209 -37.30 -66.63 -10.04
N ILE A 1210 -38.09 -67.66 -10.36
CA ILE A 1210 -39.56 -67.64 -10.27
C ILE A 1210 -39.94 -68.13 -8.87
N SER A 1211 -40.74 -67.34 -8.15
CA SER A 1211 -41.27 -67.71 -6.84
C SER A 1211 -42.76 -67.42 -6.84
N VAL A 1212 -43.57 -68.45 -7.09
CA VAL A 1212 -45.03 -68.32 -7.00
C VAL A 1212 -45.42 -68.24 -5.54
N ASP A 1213 -46.08 -67.16 -5.13
CA ASP A 1213 -46.60 -66.99 -3.77
C ASP A 1213 -47.49 -68.19 -3.39
N ALA A 1214 -47.26 -68.73 -2.19
CA ALA A 1214 -47.94 -69.93 -1.68
C ALA A 1214 -49.47 -69.76 -1.64
N ARG A 1215 -49.99 -68.53 -1.48
CA ARG A 1215 -51.42 -68.22 -1.49
C ARG A 1215 -52.13 -68.53 -2.82
N TYR A 1216 -51.36 -68.73 -3.89
CA TYR A 1216 -51.86 -69.05 -5.23
C TYR A 1216 -51.53 -70.50 -5.65
N ARG A 1217 -51.06 -71.34 -4.73
CA ARG A 1217 -50.80 -72.77 -4.94
C ARG A 1217 -51.99 -73.61 -4.44
N PHE A 1218 -52.36 -74.65 -5.19
CA PHE A 1218 -53.42 -75.59 -4.77
C PHE A 1218 -52.90 -76.90 -4.17
N ASP A 1219 -51.58 -77.18 -4.26
CA ASP A 1219 -50.93 -78.35 -3.65
C ASP A 1219 -49.42 -78.07 -3.47
N ASP A 1220 -48.87 -78.37 -2.28
CA ASP A 1220 -47.44 -78.24 -1.95
C ASP A 1220 -46.60 -79.41 -2.50
N ALA A 1221 -47.23 -80.50 -2.94
CA ALA A 1221 -46.57 -81.71 -3.45
C ALA A 1221 -46.21 -81.65 -4.94
N PHE A 1222 -46.66 -80.63 -5.68
CA PHE A 1222 -46.32 -80.49 -7.10
C PHE A 1222 -44.85 -80.08 -7.23
N THR A 1223 -44.00 -81.03 -7.62
CA THR A 1223 -42.58 -80.78 -7.88
C THR A 1223 -42.49 -79.67 -8.93
N VAL A 1224 -41.79 -78.59 -8.61
CA VAL A 1224 -41.55 -77.45 -9.50
C VAL A 1224 -40.95 -78.00 -10.80
N TYR A 1225 -41.73 -78.03 -11.88
CA TYR A 1225 -41.23 -78.32 -13.21
C TYR A 1225 -40.37 -77.12 -13.64
N THR A 1226 -39.09 -77.11 -13.25
CA THR A 1226 -38.07 -76.16 -13.72
C THR A 1226 -37.51 -76.59 -15.08
N GLY A 1227 -38.38 -77.08 -15.97
CA GLY A 1227 -37.97 -77.62 -17.27
C GLY A 1227 -37.20 -76.63 -18.15
N ALA A 1228 -37.33 -75.32 -17.91
CA ALA A 1228 -36.46 -74.32 -18.53
C ALA A 1228 -35.11 -74.26 -17.79
N LYS A 1229 -34.10 -74.98 -18.30
CA LYS A 1229 -32.70 -74.68 -17.96
C LYS A 1229 -32.34 -73.37 -18.66
N LEU A 1230 -32.56 -72.25 -17.97
CA LEU A 1230 -32.17 -70.91 -18.39
C LEU A 1230 -30.64 -70.86 -18.43
N VAL A 1231 -30.07 -70.81 -19.64
CA VAL A 1231 -28.63 -70.77 -19.87
C VAL A 1231 -28.22 -69.45 -20.51
N ASP A 1232 -27.01 -69.00 -20.19
CA ASP A 1232 -26.46 -67.79 -20.76
C ASP A 1232 -25.85 -68.05 -22.14
N PRO A 1233 -25.79 -67.04 -23.02
CA PRO A 1233 -25.12 -67.18 -24.31
C PRO A 1233 -23.68 -67.70 -24.15
N PRO A 1234 -23.23 -68.63 -25.02
CA PRO A 1234 -23.83 -69.00 -26.30
C PRO A 1234 -24.76 -70.24 -26.25
N ALA A 1235 -25.10 -70.77 -25.07
CA ALA A 1235 -25.88 -72.00 -24.95
C ALA A 1235 -27.37 -71.75 -25.26
N ARG A 1236 -28.01 -72.68 -25.97
CA ARG A 1236 -29.44 -72.53 -26.33
C ARG A 1236 -30.36 -73.03 -25.23
N ASN A 1237 -31.36 -72.22 -24.86
CA ASN A 1237 -32.44 -72.68 -23.98
C ASN A 1237 -33.20 -73.88 -24.61
N ALA A 1238 -33.42 -74.94 -23.83
CA ALA A 1238 -33.99 -76.21 -24.32
C ALA A 1238 -35.52 -76.19 -24.46
N THR A 1239 -36.24 -75.50 -23.58
CA THR A 1239 -37.72 -75.40 -23.58
C THR A 1239 -38.21 -74.01 -23.11
N GLY A 1240 -39.40 -73.60 -23.58
CA GLY A 1240 -39.97 -72.25 -23.41
C GLY A 1240 -40.26 -71.82 -21.97
N SER A 1241 -40.17 -70.51 -21.72
CA SER A 1241 -40.50 -69.86 -20.46
C SER A 1241 -42.02 -69.73 -20.29
N CYS A 1242 -42.44 -69.76 -19.03
CA CYS A 1242 -43.80 -69.89 -18.55
C CYS A 1242 -44.71 -68.78 -19.08
N PHE A 1243 -45.63 -69.09 -20.01
CA PHE A 1243 -46.84 -68.29 -20.13
C PHE A 1243 -48.09 -69.05 -20.59
N ASN A 1244 -48.73 -69.75 -19.67
CA ASN A 1244 -50.20 -69.77 -19.57
C ASN A 1244 -50.59 -70.22 -18.16
N LEU A 1245 -50.85 -69.26 -17.27
CA LEU A 1245 -51.48 -69.52 -15.98
C LEU A 1245 -52.99 -69.69 -16.20
N SER A 1246 -53.42 -70.74 -16.92
CA SER A 1246 -54.85 -71.09 -16.98
C SER A 1246 -55.18 -72.51 -16.57
N CYS A 1247 -54.34 -73.52 -16.79
CA CYS A 1247 -54.71 -74.90 -16.44
C CYS A 1247 -53.46 -75.71 -16.11
N HIS A 1248 -53.32 -76.20 -14.88
CA HIS A 1248 -52.29 -77.15 -14.44
C HIS A 1248 -52.32 -78.51 -15.17
N MET A 1249 -52.17 -78.60 -16.50
CA MET A 1249 -52.20 -79.92 -17.20
C MET A 1249 -51.26 -80.14 -18.41
N SER A 1250 -50.44 -79.20 -18.92
CA SER A 1250 -49.53 -79.50 -20.08
C SER A 1250 -48.31 -78.54 -20.26
N PRO A 1251 -47.21 -78.98 -20.93
CA PRO A 1251 -46.08 -78.12 -21.30
C PRO A 1251 -46.44 -77.05 -22.35
N SER A 1252 -45.85 -75.84 -22.24
CA SER A 1252 -46.06 -74.74 -23.19
C SER A 1252 -45.14 -74.81 -24.43
N PRO A 1253 -45.53 -74.22 -25.58
CA PRO A 1253 -44.65 -74.03 -26.74
C PRO A 1253 -43.38 -73.21 -26.43
N ARG A 1254 -42.42 -73.18 -27.37
CA ARG A 1254 -41.21 -72.36 -27.29
C ARG A 1254 -41.52 -70.95 -27.82
N TRP A 1255 -41.63 -69.97 -26.92
CA TRP A 1255 -42.01 -68.59 -27.24
C TRP A 1255 -40.83 -67.63 -27.43
N SER A 1256 -39.59 -68.09 -27.22
CA SER A 1256 -38.36 -67.34 -27.52
C SER A 1256 -37.43 -68.11 -28.47
N THR A 1257 -36.96 -67.42 -29.51
CA THR A 1257 -35.96 -67.90 -30.47
C THR A 1257 -34.54 -67.44 -30.16
N GLU A 1258 -34.37 -66.53 -29.19
CA GLU A 1258 -33.05 -66.08 -28.77
C GLU A 1258 -32.24 -67.25 -28.20
N ARG A 1259 -30.93 -67.24 -28.48
CA ARG A 1259 -30.02 -68.33 -28.08
C ARG A 1259 -29.97 -68.42 -26.57
#